data_AF-L7JT75-F1
#
_entry.id   AF-L7JT75-F1
#
_cell.length_a   1.000
_cell.length_b   1.000
_cell.length_c   1.000
_cell.angle_alpha   90.00
_cell.angle_beta   90.00
_cell.angle_gamma   90.00
#
_symmetry.space_group_name_H-M   'P 1'
#
loop_
_entity.id
_entity.type
_entity.pdbx_description
1 polymer ?
#
loop_
_entity_poly.entity_id
_entity_poly.type
_entity_poly.pdbx_seq_one_letter_code
_entity_poly.pdbx_strand_id
1 'polypeptide(L)'
;MDYMLYSQITSLDTQIRWILTFMTKNEKPDFLICDSLDDVNLDDIFSIISESTREELTHFRIENYDCWVDPLCIFKFNSGTHACARNLKDSQERCEYLRTLYVPVKKSLFMKVIDSDANEQVKLSDEEIREISENVLMFLKDKSVVLRAIAQKHSNYIELRNYVGSLFPEIFLSKKEQSITNPNFYNVMYEMRRYICLSIKNNTGNEMLLALDENNDKRPSMHADLCNIEDLIPLGFVSMSDDSLFANNDLLCEMFSDEKYSNDLTVRININLNNCDSEKVPGRLKEIISSSFMKLKIIHKITVHFENGRCDFEIESIPGLEQRISFENTVLYDKCCLPADLKRLSIVNSRIESFLVFPESLNELFLENVTALKYQNLQIHAKCNVNIKNMVGQVYVPHFSEYFLLESRTKAWSGELLNGEDGVINKLLLDNVEIRSLRIKKLGDNRWIDELILKNIIVGREIFLPVYKKVSNLTIIDSTGSFDLYDVANICRPLSLELISGKIEVNRKNENRLIEIKIINAKLLDNAAIIDSVSKLEMTNVTTQSYAKLKLHKNIFHIAFENCSATIMFNGLCNFDEIKFKEAKESNQTDQGLVPAFYFDKEADSTTSRLVMNNIHFNETINLSPDINELRLRQVYVNRDHTFTVNGQPNIVVLRR
;
A
#
# COMPACT_ATOMS: atom_id res chain seq x y z
N MET A 1 -33.17 26.06 -18.40
CA MET A 1 -33.57 26.00 -16.98
C MET A 1 -33.41 24.56 -16.46
N ASP A 2 -32.49 23.78 -17.05
CA ASP A 2 -32.36 22.33 -16.85
C ASP A 2 -31.04 21.92 -16.15
N TYR A 3 -30.17 22.89 -15.83
CA TYR A 3 -28.89 22.65 -15.15
C TYR A 3 -28.98 22.72 -13.61
N MET A 4 -30.05 23.30 -13.03
CA MET A 4 -30.22 23.38 -11.57
C MET A 4 -30.86 22.15 -10.92
N LEU A 5 -31.45 21.25 -11.71
CA LEU A 5 -31.99 19.98 -11.19
C LEU A 5 -30.93 18.89 -11.04
N TYR A 6 -29.77 19.02 -11.69
CA TYR A 6 -28.71 18.00 -11.63
C TYR A 6 -27.86 18.07 -10.36
N SER A 7 -27.66 19.27 -9.79
CA SER A 7 -26.83 19.44 -8.58
C SER A 7 -27.57 19.17 -7.26
N GLN A 8 -28.88 18.99 -7.28
CA GLN A 8 -29.68 18.69 -6.08
C GLN A 8 -29.94 17.19 -5.87
N ILE A 9 -29.59 16.33 -6.84
CA ILE A 9 -29.76 14.87 -6.73
C ILE A 9 -28.51 14.20 -6.12
N THR A 10 -27.37 14.89 -6.06
CA THR A 10 -26.11 14.35 -5.53
C THR A 10 -25.94 14.46 -4.01
N SER A 11 -26.96 14.88 -3.25
CA SER A 11 -26.84 15.06 -1.79
C SER A 11 -27.91 14.37 -0.94
N LEU A 12 -28.64 13.39 -1.48
CA LEU A 12 -29.52 12.50 -0.72
C LEU A 12 -29.15 11.05 -1.08
N ASP A 13 -28.84 10.25 -0.05
CA ASP A 13 -28.59 8.80 -0.08
C ASP A 13 -29.87 8.03 -0.49
N THR A 14 -30.42 8.36 -1.66
CA THR A 14 -31.58 7.69 -2.26
C THR A 14 -31.08 6.61 -3.21
N GLN A 15 -31.26 5.34 -2.83
CA GLN A 15 -30.93 4.17 -3.66
C GLN A 15 -31.84 4.12 -4.90
N ILE A 16 -31.34 4.59 -6.05
CA ILE A 16 -32.00 4.43 -7.33
C ILE A 16 -31.84 2.98 -7.79
N ARG A 17 -32.95 2.25 -8.00
CA ARG A 17 -32.92 0.93 -8.64
C ARG A 17 -33.00 1.04 -10.16
N TRP A 18 -32.37 0.10 -10.84
CA TRP A 18 -32.20 0.11 -12.29
C TRP A 18 -32.94 -1.04 -12.99
N ILE A 19 -33.59 -0.73 -14.10
CA ILE A 19 -34.22 -1.67 -15.02
C ILE A 19 -33.44 -1.62 -16.34
N LEU A 20 -32.59 -2.61 -16.58
CA LEU A 20 -31.87 -2.75 -17.85
C LEU A 20 -32.80 -3.37 -18.88
N THR A 21 -33.06 -2.66 -19.97
CA THR A 21 -33.93 -3.11 -21.07
C THR A 21 -33.09 -3.45 -22.28
N PHE A 22 -33.11 -4.70 -22.67
CA PHE A 22 -32.36 -5.22 -23.82
C PHE A 22 -33.29 -5.30 -25.03
N MET A 23 -32.96 -4.57 -26.10
CA MET A 23 -33.73 -4.60 -27.35
C MET A 23 -32.81 -4.86 -28.55
N THR A 24 -33.16 -5.87 -29.34
CA THR A 24 -32.63 -6.01 -30.70
C THR A 24 -33.78 -5.85 -31.71
N LYS A 25 -33.45 -5.49 -32.95
CA LYS A 25 -34.44 -5.29 -34.01
C LYS A 25 -35.31 -6.56 -34.16
N ASN A 26 -36.60 -6.44 -33.83
CA ASN A 26 -37.65 -7.46 -33.97
C ASN A 26 -37.80 -8.51 -32.85
N GLU A 27 -37.11 -8.38 -31.71
CA GLU A 27 -37.30 -9.27 -30.55
C GLU A 27 -38.18 -8.62 -29.46
N LYS A 28 -38.83 -9.44 -28.63
CA LYS A 28 -39.53 -8.93 -27.44
C LYS A 28 -38.50 -8.38 -26.44
N PRO A 29 -38.78 -7.25 -25.77
CA PRO A 29 -37.86 -6.69 -24.79
C PRO A 29 -37.61 -7.67 -23.64
N ASP A 30 -36.36 -7.87 -23.30
CA ASP A 30 -35.92 -8.61 -22.11
C ASP A 30 -35.39 -7.61 -21.08
N PHE A 31 -35.52 -7.95 -19.79
CA PHE A 31 -35.22 -7.02 -18.70
C PHE A 31 -34.43 -7.66 -17.56
N LEU A 32 -33.56 -6.87 -16.94
CA LEU A 32 -32.85 -7.21 -15.71
C LEU A 32 -33.07 -6.09 -14.70
N ILE A 33 -33.36 -6.43 -13.44
CA ILE A 33 -33.54 -5.45 -12.36
C ILE A 33 -32.35 -5.59 -11.43
N CYS A 34 -31.66 -4.49 -11.14
CA CYS A 34 -30.54 -4.44 -10.19
C CYS A 34 -30.67 -3.26 -9.23
N ASP A 35 -30.08 -3.40 -8.04
CA ASP A 35 -30.09 -2.35 -7.02
C ASP A 35 -29.03 -1.28 -7.33
N SER A 36 -27.93 -1.66 -8.00
CA SER A 36 -26.91 -0.76 -8.54
C SER A 36 -26.48 -1.19 -9.95
N LEU A 37 -25.95 -0.24 -10.75
CA LEU A 37 -25.23 -0.57 -11.99
C LEU A 37 -23.90 -1.30 -11.70
N ASP A 38 -23.33 -1.11 -10.50
CA ASP A 38 -22.15 -1.84 -10.05
C ASP A 38 -22.40 -3.36 -10.00
N ASP A 39 -23.62 -3.78 -9.65
CA ASP A 39 -24.00 -5.20 -9.51
C ASP A 39 -23.89 -5.96 -10.84
N VAL A 40 -23.88 -5.24 -11.96
CA VAL A 40 -23.85 -5.78 -13.33
C VAL A 40 -22.61 -5.31 -14.09
N ASN A 41 -21.55 -4.90 -13.38
CA ASN A 41 -20.28 -4.44 -13.95
C ASN A 41 -20.41 -3.25 -14.94
N LEU A 42 -21.43 -2.40 -14.75
CA LEU A 42 -21.56 -1.14 -15.49
C LEU A 42 -21.04 0.01 -14.64
N ASP A 43 -20.20 0.87 -15.23
CA ASP A 43 -19.68 2.08 -14.59
C ASP A 43 -20.78 3.16 -14.50
N ASP A 44 -20.58 4.18 -13.67
CA ASP A 44 -21.52 5.30 -13.58
C ASP A 44 -21.52 6.12 -14.88
N ILE A 45 -22.50 5.82 -15.73
CA ILE A 45 -22.73 6.43 -17.05
C ILE A 45 -22.80 7.96 -16.94
N PHE A 46 -23.18 8.54 -15.79
CA PHE A 46 -23.28 9.99 -15.60
C PHE A 46 -21.95 10.67 -15.28
N SER A 47 -21.00 9.95 -14.68
CA SER A 47 -19.71 10.52 -14.26
C SER A 47 -18.75 10.79 -15.42
N ILE A 48 -18.96 10.13 -16.58
CA ILE A 48 -18.05 10.10 -17.74
C ILE A 48 -18.43 11.15 -18.82
N ILE A 49 -19.58 11.84 -18.68
CA ILE A 49 -20.14 12.69 -19.74
C ILE A 49 -19.47 14.07 -19.80
N SER A 50 -18.33 14.18 -20.49
CA SER A 50 -17.86 15.43 -21.07
C SER A 50 -18.72 15.84 -22.28
N GLU A 51 -18.72 17.12 -22.68
CA GLU A 51 -19.44 17.55 -23.91
C GLU A 51 -19.01 16.79 -25.17
N SER A 52 -17.80 16.20 -25.18
CA SER A 52 -17.26 15.41 -26.28
C SER A 52 -17.77 13.96 -26.35
N THR A 53 -18.29 13.37 -25.26
CA THR A 53 -18.79 11.97 -25.23
C THR A 53 -20.28 11.86 -25.53
N ARG A 54 -20.98 13.00 -25.70
CA ARG A 54 -22.42 13.05 -25.99
C ARG A 54 -22.81 12.41 -27.33
N GLU A 55 -21.91 12.42 -28.31
CA GLU A 55 -22.12 11.75 -29.61
C GLU A 55 -21.95 10.23 -29.51
N GLU A 56 -21.15 9.74 -28.57
CA GLU A 56 -20.91 8.31 -28.33
C GLU A 56 -22.06 7.63 -27.57
N LEU A 57 -22.85 8.41 -26.82
CA LEU A 57 -24.03 7.96 -26.08
C LEU A 57 -25.27 7.69 -26.96
N THR A 58 -25.15 7.74 -28.29
CA THR A 58 -26.29 7.61 -29.23
C THR A 58 -27.10 6.32 -29.06
N HIS A 59 -26.53 5.30 -28.44
CA HIS A 59 -27.15 3.99 -28.28
C HIS A 59 -27.76 3.74 -26.89
N PHE A 60 -27.27 4.38 -25.82
CA PHE A 60 -27.83 4.24 -24.47
C PHE A 60 -28.86 5.32 -24.19
N ARG A 61 -30.06 4.89 -23.79
CA ARG A 61 -31.13 5.78 -23.37
C ARG A 61 -31.43 5.53 -21.90
N ILE A 62 -31.56 6.60 -21.11
CA ILE A 62 -31.99 6.51 -19.71
C ILE A 62 -33.30 7.25 -19.55
N GLU A 63 -34.27 6.59 -18.92
CA GLU A 63 -35.60 7.16 -18.67
C GLU A 63 -36.04 6.87 -17.23
N ASN A 64 -36.86 7.76 -16.66
CA ASN A 64 -37.54 7.46 -15.41
C ASN A 64 -38.63 6.41 -15.68
N TYR A 65 -38.70 5.38 -14.83
CA TYR A 65 -39.72 4.35 -14.95
C TYR A 65 -40.97 4.73 -14.16
N ASP A 66 -42.11 4.83 -14.85
CA ASP A 66 -43.39 5.06 -14.20
C ASP A 66 -44.01 3.73 -13.73
N CYS A 67 -43.90 3.47 -12.42
CA CYS A 67 -44.45 2.29 -11.78
C CYS A 67 -46.00 2.26 -11.76
N TRP A 68 -46.68 3.38 -12.01
CA TRP A 68 -48.15 3.44 -12.07
C TRP A 68 -48.69 2.95 -13.40
N VAL A 69 -48.00 3.26 -14.49
CA VAL A 69 -48.38 2.83 -15.84
C VAL A 69 -47.81 1.44 -16.14
N ASP A 70 -46.68 1.08 -15.51
CA ASP A 70 -45.96 -0.19 -15.71
C ASP A 70 -45.85 -0.58 -17.20
N PRO A 71 -45.30 0.30 -18.06
CA PRO A 71 -45.34 0.12 -19.51
C PRO A 71 -44.61 -1.14 -19.99
N LEU A 72 -43.63 -1.62 -19.22
CA LEU A 72 -42.92 -2.87 -19.49
C LEU A 72 -43.64 -4.09 -18.90
N CYS A 73 -44.77 -3.89 -18.22
CA CYS A 73 -45.54 -4.94 -17.54
C CYS A 73 -44.65 -5.77 -16.61
N ILE A 74 -43.80 -5.13 -15.81
CA ILE A 74 -42.89 -5.79 -14.86
C ILE A 74 -43.66 -6.28 -13.64
N PHE A 75 -44.62 -5.47 -13.17
CA PHE A 75 -45.36 -5.72 -11.94
C PHE A 75 -46.65 -6.53 -12.15
N LYS A 76 -46.94 -6.97 -13.41
CA LYS A 76 -48.17 -7.64 -13.87
C LYS A 76 -49.17 -7.92 -12.75
N PHE A 77 -50.12 -7.02 -12.57
CA PHE A 77 -51.30 -7.29 -11.76
C PHE A 77 -52.13 -8.38 -12.45
N ASN A 78 -51.85 -9.65 -12.12
CA ASN A 78 -52.70 -10.75 -12.52
C ASN A 78 -54.07 -10.52 -11.88
N SER A 79 -55.02 -10.08 -12.70
CA SER A 79 -56.44 -9.96 -12.40
C SER A 79 -57.03 -11.36 -12.17
N GLY A 80 -56.72 -11.96 -11.03
CA GLY A 80 -57.18 -13.33 -10.77
C GLY A 80 -56.63 -14.07 -9.57
N THR A 81 -55.99 -13.42 -8.59
CA THR A 81 -55.84 -14.02 -7.25
C THR A 81 -55.46 -12.93 -6.24
N HIS A 82 -56.43 -12.52 -5.44
CA HIS A 82 -56.22 -11.64 -4.28
C HIS A 82 -55.37 -12.36 -3.22
N ALA A 83 -54.05 -12.22 -3.25
CA ALA A 83 -53.21 -12.65 -2.13
C ALA A 83 -51.81 -12.02 -2.01
N CYS A 84 -51.46 -10.93 -2.73
CA CYS A 84 -50.25 -10.15 -2.39
C CYS A 84 -50.44 -8.62 -2.34
N ALA A 85 -51.66 -8.12 -2.53
CA ALA A 85 -51.95 -6.68 -2.57
C ALA A 85 -52.75 -6.15 -1.35
N ARG A 86 -52.74 -6.88 -0.22
CA ARG A 86 -53.39 -6.41 1.02
C ARG A 86 -52.49 -6.15 2.21
N ASN A 87 -51.18 -6.41 2.10
CA ASN A 87 -50.18 -6.01 3.10
C ASN A 87 -49.16 -4.99 2.57
N LEU A 88 -49.56 -4.15 1.61
CA LEU A 88 -48.76 -3.02 1.09
C LEU A 88 -49.41 -1.65 1.37
N LYS A 89 -50.37 -1.61 2.31
CA LYS A 89 -50.96 -0.36 2.80
C LYS A 89 -50.30 0.20 4.06
N ASP A 90 -49.41 -0.57 4.70
CA ASP A 90 -48.68 -0.16 5.92
C ASP A 90 -47.16 0.03 5.72
N SER A 91 -46.65 -0.03 4.49
CA SER A 91 -45.29 0.45 4.18
C SER A 91 -45.39 1.77 3.42
N GLN A 92 -45.28 2.87 4.14
CA GLN A 92 -45.08 4.22 3.60
C GLN A 92 -43.77 4.37 2.80
N GLU A 93 -42.93 3.33 2.75
CA GLU A 93 -41.78 3.22 1.85
C GLU A 93 -42.24 2.69 0.47
N ARG A 94 -42.84 3.56 -0.33
CA ARG A 94 -43.02 3.30 -1.76
C ARG A 94 -41.64 3.36 -2.41
N CYS A 95 -41.28 2.37 -3.25
CA CYS A 95 -40.01 2.34 -3.99
C CYS A 95 -39.70 3.70 -4.64
N GLU A 96 -38.78 4.42 -4.02
CA GLU A 96 -38.32 5.74 -4.43
C GLU A 96 -37.34 5.56 -5.60
N TYR A 97 -37.71 6.09 -6.77
CA TYR A 97 -36.87 6.28 -7.97
C TYR A 97 -36.37 5.00 -8.68
N LEU A 98 -37.20 4.48 -9.60
CA LEU A 98 -36.79 3.49 -10.60
C LEU A 98 -36.34 4.18 -11.90
N ARG A 99 -35.18 3.77 -12.45
CA ARG A 99 -34.72 4.21 -13.78
C ARG A 99 -34.63 3.03 -14.74
N THR A 100 -34.91 3.29 -16.01
CA THR A 100 -34.74 2.33 -17.10
C THR A 100 -33.52 2.73 -17.93
N LEU A 101 -32.59 1.79 -18.13
CA LEU A 101 -31.45 1.94 -19.04
C LEU A 101 -31.67 1.01 -20.23
N TYR A 102 -31.68 1.55 -21.45
CA TYR A 102 -31.74 0.75 -22.66
C TYR A 102 -30.34 0.33 -23.06
N VAL A 103 -30.09 -0.97 -23.09
CA VAL A 103 -28.80 -1.58 -23.43
C VAL A 103 -28.90 -2.14 -24.86
N PRO A 104 -28.07 -1.68 -25.82
CA PRO A 104 -28.24 -2.00 -27.24
C PRO A 104 -27.62 -3.34 -27.66
N VAL A 105 -27.70 -4.36 -26.79
CA VAL A 105 -27.26 -5.73 -27.07
C VAL A 105 -28.28 -6.75 -26.56
N LYS A 106 -28.17 -8.00 -26.99
CA LYS A 106 -28.98 -9.09 -26.41
C LYS A 106 -28.64 -9.30 -24.93
N LYS A 107 -29.64 -9.53 -24.09
CA LYS A 107 -29.42 -9.88 -22.68
C LYS A 107 -28.50 -11.08 -22.53
N SER A 108 -28.64 -12.11 -23.37
CA SER A 108 -27.76 -13.28 -23.35
C SER A 108 -26.29 -12.93 -23.60
N LEU A 109 -26.01 -11.96 -24.50
CA LEU A 109 -24.66 -11.49 -24.78
C LEU A 109 -24.12 -10.64 -23.63
N PHE A 110 -24.97 -9.76 -23.06
CA PHE A 110 -24.62 -8.97 -21.89
C PHE A 110 -24.29 -9.84 -20.69
N MET A 111 -25.17 -10.79 -20.34
CA MET A 111 -24.94 -11.75 -19.25
C MET A 111 -23.66 -12.55 -19.49
N LYS A 112 -23.46 -13.03 -20.72
CA LYS A 112 -22.23 -13.76 -21.10
C LYS A 112 -20.97 -12.94 -20.83
N VAL A 113 -21.00 -11.62 -21.04
CA VAL A 113 -19.88 -10.72 -20.77
C VAL A 113 -19.65 -10.46 -19.28
N ILE A 114 -20.71 -10.17 -18.52
CA ILE A 114 -20.58 -9.79 -17.10
C ILE A 114 -20.36 -11.00 -16.18
N ASP A 115 -20.87 -12.18 -16.55
CA ASP A 115 -20.70 -13.43 -15.81
C ASP A 115 -19.36 -14.12 -16.16
N SER A 116 -18.58 -13.55 -17.09
CA SER A 116 -17.29 -14.12 -17.49
C SER A 116 -16.26 -14.00 -16.38
N ASP A 117 -15.81 -15.14 -15.83
CA ASP A 117 -14.65 -15.18 -14.95
C ASP A 117 -13.34 -15.08 -15.76
N ALA A 118 -12.30 -14.48 -15.17
CA ALA A 118 -10.95 -14.40 -15.71
C ALA A 118 -10.34 -15.78 -16.05
N ASN A 119 -10.89 -16.87 -15.48
CA ASN A 119 -10.44 -18.24 -15.70
C ASN A 119 -11.21 -18.98 -16.80
N GLU A 120 -12.35 -18.47 -17.26
CA GLU A 120 -13.16 -19.14 -18.28
C GLU A 120 -12.76 -18.71 -19.70
N GLN A 121 -12.71 -19.68 -20.63
CA GLN A 121 -12.51 -19.39 -22.06
C GLN A 121 -13.81 -18.85 -22.66
N VAL A 122 -14.00 -17.54 -22.58
CA VAL A 122 -15.12 -16.85 -23.22
C VAL A 122 -14.95 -16.89 -24.74
N LYS A 123 -15.81 -17.64 -25.42
CA LYS A 123 -15.82 -17.70 -26.89
C LYS A 123 -16.81 -16.70 -27.45
N LEU A 124 -16.32 -15.66 -28.11
CA LEU A 124 -17.13 -14.65 -28.80
C LEU A 124 -17.11 -14.88 -30.31
N SER A 125 -18.26 -14.75 -30.98
CA SER A 125 -18.39 -14.70 -32.44
C SER A 125 -18.01 -13.31 -32.99
N ASP A 126 -17.83 -13.18 -34.30
CA ASP A 126 -17.37 -11.93 -34.94
C ASP A 126 -18.40 -10.81 -34.70
N GLU A 127 -19.68 -11.18 -34.84
CA GLU A 127 -20.81 -10.31 -34.57
C GLU A 127 -20.92 -9.92 -33.09
N GLU A 128 -20.69 -10.87 -32.17
CA GLU A 128 -20.67 -10.57 -30.73
C GLU A 128 -19.55 -9.58 -30.36
N ILE A 129 -18.36 -9.71 -30.95
CA ILE A 129 -17.25 -8.76 -30.73
C ILE A 129 -17.64 -7.37 -31.23
N ARG A 130 -18.26 -7.30 -32.42
CA ARG A 130 -18.71 -6.05 -33.03
C ARG A 130 -19.75 -5.36 -32.14
N GLU A 131 -20.79 -6.11 -31.72
CA GLU A 131 -21.84 -5.62 -30.84
C GLU A 131 -21.28 -5.11 -29.51
N ILE A 132 -20.40 -5.89 -28.85
CA ILE A 132 -19.79 -5.49 -27.56
C ILE A 132 -18.92 -4.23 -27.72
N SER A 133 -18.08 -4.18 -28.76
CA SER A 133 -17.14 -3.07 -28.97
C SER A 133 -17.85 -1.76 -29.29
N GLU A 134 -18.95 -1.82 -30.05
CA GLU A 134 -19.75 -0.64 -30.41
C GLU A 134 -20.66 -0.18 -29.26
N ASN A 135 -21.21 -1.11 -28.48
CA ASN A 135 -22.40 -0.83 -27.67
C ASN A 135 -22.23 -1.09 -26.17
N VAL A 136 -21.14 -1.67 -25.67
CA VAL A 136 -21.06 -2.05 -24.24
C VAL A 136 -19.70 -1.73 -23.63
N LEU A 137 -18.61 -1.94 -24.37
CA LEU A 137 -17.25 -1.91 -23.84
C LEU A 137 -16.89 -0.62 -23.10
N MET A 138 -17.38 0.53 -23.57
CA MET A 138 -17.07 1.83 -22.95
C MET A 138 -17.71 2.02 -21.56
N PHE A 139 -18.77 1.26 -21.24
CA PHE A 139 -19.51 1.35 -19.98
C PHE A 139 -19.20 0.21 -19.01
N LEU A 140 -18.37 -0.77 -19.40
CA LEU A 140 -17.94 -1.81 -18.49
C LEU A 140 -16.92 -1.24 -17.48
N LYS A 141 -17.17 -1.52 -16.20
CA LYS A 141 -16.29 -1.12 -15.09
C LYS A 141 -14.99 -1.94 -15.10
N ASP A 142 -15.10 -3.27 -15.22
CA ASP A 142 -13.98 -4.15 -15.53
C ASP A 142 -14.08 -4.66 -16.97
N LYS A 143 -13.16 -4.18 -17.81
CA LYS A 143 -13.06 -4.52 -19.24
C LYS A 143 -12.11 -5.67 -19.50
N SER A 144 -11.30 -6.07 -18.52
CA SER A 144 -10.12 -6.91 -18.73
C SER A 144 -10.45 -8.27 -19.34
N VAL A 145 -11.52 -8.92 -18.85
CA VAL A 145 -11.96 -10.25 -19.31
C VAL A 145 -12.44 -10.23 -20.76
N VAL A 146 -13.28 -9.25 -21.10
CA VAL A 146 -13.83 -9.07 -22.45
C VAL A 146 -12.72 -8.72 -23.43
N LEU A 147 -11.88 -7.75 -23.08
CA LEU A 147 -10.75 -7.35 -23.91
C LEU A 147 -9.81 -8.53 -24.15
N ARG A 148 -9.58 -9.38 -23.13
CA ARG A 148 -8.78 -10.61 -23.27
C ARG A 148 -9.43 -11.60 -24.23
N ALA A 149 -10.75 -11.81 -24.14
CA ALA A 149 -11.46 -12.71 -25.04
C ALA A 149 -11.41 -12.23 -26.50
N ILE A 150 -11.58 -10.93 -26.71
CA ILE A 150 -11.44 -10.29 -28.02
C ILE A 150 -9.99 -10.45 -28.53
N ALA A 151 -9.01 -10.17 -27.68
CA ALA A 151 -7.58 -10.32 -27.98
C ALA A 151 -7.18 -11.77 -28.34
N GLN A 152 -7.64 -12.78 -27.60
CA GLN A 152 -7.39 -14.20 -27.90
C GLN A 152 -8.04 -14.68 -29.20
N LYS A 153 -9.11 -14.01 -29.64
CA LYS A 153 -9.68 -14.31 -30.95
C LYS A 153 -8.85 -13.67 -32.06
N HIS A 154 -8.40 -12.44 -31.84
CA HIS A 154 -7.56 -11.68 -32.76
C HIS A 154 -6.18 -12.31 -33.00
N SER A 155 -5.61 -12.97 -31.99
CA SER A 155 -4.29 -13.64 -32.09
C SER A 155 -4.18 -14.68 -33.21
N ASN A 156 -5.32 -15.24 -33.65
CA ASN A 156 -5.35 -16.30 -34.67
C ASN A 156 -5.33 -15.76 -36.11
N TYR A 157 -5.35 -14.44 -36.31
CA TYR A 157 -5.41 -13.82 -37.63
C TYR A 157 -4.05 -13.22 -38.03
N ILE A 158 -3.49 -13.74 -39.12
CA ILE A 158 -2.19 -13.32 -39.71
C ILE A 158 -2.25 -11.86 -40.20
N GLU A 159 -3.43 -11.32 -40.46
CA GLU A 159 -3.62 -9.93 -40.86
C GLU A 159 -4.64 -9.27 -39.94
N LEU A 160 -4.27 -9.10 -38.66
CA LEU A 160 -5.16 -8.54 -37.63
C LEU A 160 -5.86 -7.27 -38.11
N ARG A 161 -5.13 -6.38 -38.78
CA ARG A 161 -5.65 -5.15 -39.39
C ARG A 161 -6.75 -5.42 -40.44
N ASN A 162 -6.57 -6.41 -41.32
CA ASN A 162 -7.54 -6.75 -42.37
C ASN A 162 -8.76 -7.49 -41.81
N TYR A 163 -8.55 -8.41 -40.86
CA TYR A 163 -9.63 -9.10 -40.16
C TYR A 163 -10.49 -8.10 -39.38
N VAL A 164 -9.89 -7.19 -38.62
CA VAL A 164 -10.62 -6.08 -37.99
C VAL A 164 -11.35 -5.26 -39.05
N GLY A 165 -10.70 -4.91 -40.17
CA GLY A 165 -11.36 -4.17 -41.24
C GLY A 165 -12.60 -4.88 -41.81
N SER A 166 -12.60 -6.21 -41.81
CA SER A 166 -13.73 -7.04 -42.23
C SER A 166 -14.88 -7.09 -41.21
N LEU A 167 -14.60 -6.87 -39.91
CA LEU A 167 -15.62 -6.80 -38.86
C LEU A 167 -16.45 -5.51 -38.93
N PHE A 168 -15.92 -4.46 -39.56
CA PHE A 168 -16.58 -3.16 -39.73
C PHE A 168 -16.65 -2.75 -41.22
N PRO A 169 -17.33 -3.54 -42.08
CA PRO A 169 -17.24 -3.41 -43.53
C PRO A 169 -17.93 -2.14 -44.08
N GLU A 170 -18.90 -1.58 -43.36
CA GLU A 170 -19.65 -0.37 -43.74
C GLU A 170 -18.74 0.87 -43.87
N ILE A 171 -17.54 0.82 -43.29
CA ILE A 171 -16.58 1.93 -43.22
C ILE A 171 -15.53 1.86 -44.33
N PHE A 172 -15.17 0.65 -44.79
CA PHE A 172 -14.18 0.48 -45.88
C PHE A 172 -14.76 0.72 -47.29
N LEU A 173 -16.08 0.85 -47.41
CA LEU A 173 -16.76 1.09 -48.68
C LEU A 173 -16.85 2.58 -49.06
N SER A 174 -16.54 3.52 -48.14
CA SER A 174 -16.48 4.94 -48.48
C SER A 174 -15.14 5.29 -49.15
N LYS A 175 -15.03 4.99 -50.46
CA LYS A 175 -13.91 5.31 -51.35
C LYS A 175 -13.67 6.81 -51.62
N LYS A 176 -13.84 7.70 -50.65
CA LYS A 176 -13.41 9.09 -50.78
C LYS A 176 -12.41 9.42 -49.69
N GLU A 177 -11.19 9.66 -50.13
CA GLU A 177 -10.05 10.22 -49.42
C GLU A 177 -10.49 11.28 -48.40
N GLN A 178 -10.74 10.86 -47.16
CA GLN A 178 -10.63 11.66 -45.95
C GLN A 178 -10.55 10.69 -44.77
N SER A 179 -9.53 10.91 -43.94
CA SER A 179 -9.06 10.10 -42.84
C SER A 179 -10.06 10.00 -41.68
N ILE A 180 -11.17 9.29 -41.86
CA ILE A 180 -12.05 8.93 -40.74
C ILE A 180 -11.78 7.46 -40.40
N THR A 181 -10.63 7.27 -39.75
CA THR A 181 -10.33 6.10 -38.92
C THR A 181 -11.49 5.89 -37.95
N ASN A 182 -12.06 4.68 -37.89
CA ASN A 182 -13.12 4.36 -36.94
C ASN A 182 -12.60 4.59 -35.50
N PRO A 183 -13.09 5.62 -34.77
CA PRO A 183 -12.60 5.92 -33.43
C PRO A 183 -12.88 4.77 -32.47
N ASN A 184 -13.95 4.01 -32.64
CA ASN A 184 -14.32 2.91 -31.75
C ASN A 184 -13.31 1.76 -31.80
N PHE A 185 -12.79 1.41 -32.98
CA PHE A 185 -11.76 0.37 -33.09
C PHE A 185 -10.43 0.80 -32.45
N TYR A 186 -9.96 2.01 -32.76
CA TYR A 186 -8.76 2.54 -32.14
C TYR A 186 -8.93 2.69 -30.63
N ASN A 187 -10.13 3.04 -30.15
CA ASN A 187 -10.46 3.08 -28.74
C ASN A 187 -10.39 1.68 -28.11
N VAL A 188 -10.94 0.64 -28.75
CA VAL A 188 -10.83 -0.74 -28.27
C VAL A 188 -9.36 -1.17 -28.18
N MET A 189 -8.56 -0.93 -29.22
CA MET A 189 -7.12 -1.25 -29.21
C MET A 189 -6.35 -0.43 -28.17
N TYR A 190 -6.72 0.84 -28.00
CA TYR A 190 -6.16 1.77 -27.01
C TYR A 190 -6.55 1.40 -25.57
N GLU A 191 -7.69 0.76 -25.39
CA GLU A 191 -8.11 0.18 -24.12
C GLU A 191 -7.41 -1.16 -23.89
N MET A 192 -7.31 -2.05 -24.89
CA MET A 192 -6.57 -3.33 -24.77
C MET A 192 -5.15 -3.13 -24.27
N ARG A 193 -4.41 -2.16 -24.82
CA ARG A 193 -3.04 -1.83 -24.35
C ARG A 193 -2.96 -1.39 -22.89
N ARG A 194 -4.06 -0.93 -22.27
CA ARG A 194 -4.14 -0.57 -20.84
C ARG A 194 -4.41 -1.77 -19.95
N TYR A 195 -4.83 -2.91 -20.51
CA TYR A 195 -5.26 -4.08 -19.73
C TYR A 195 -4.55 -5.37 -20.11
N ILE A 196 -3.82 -5.41 -21.23
CA ILE A 196 -3.23 -6.63 -21.80
C ILE A 196 -1.75 -6.39 -22.16
N CYS A 197 -0.93 -7.41 -21.97
CA CYS A 197 0.45 -7.46 -22.47
C CYS A 197 0.53 -8.41 -23.67
N LEU A 198 1.32 -8.07 -24.70
CA LEU A 198 1.48 -8.90 -25.89
C LEU A 198 2.60 -9.91 -25.70
N SER A 199 2.30 -11.18 -25.69
CA SER A 199 3.28 -12.27 -25.71
C SER A 199 3.48 -12.76 -27.14
N ILE A 200 4.70 -12.81 -27.62
CA ILE A 200 5.06 -13.19 -28.97
C ILE A 200 5.88 -14.45 -28.90
N LYS A 201 5.43 -15.49 -29.60
CA LYS A 201 6.13 -16.77 -29.67
C LYS A 201 6.62 -16.99 -31.09
N ASN A 202 7.92 -17.20 -31.24
CA ASN A 202 8.45 -17.63 -32.53
C ASN A 202 8.31 -19.16 -32.69
N ASN A 203 8.65 -19.67 -33.88
CA ASN A 203 8.58 -21.10 -34.21
C ASN A 203 9.48 -22.02 -33.37
N THR A 204 10.44 -21.46 -32.61
CA THR A 204 11.31 -22.23 -31.71
C THR A 204 10.79 -22.26 -30.28
N GLY A 205 9.65 -21.62 -30.01
CA GLY A 205 9.05 -21.54 -28.67
C GLY A 205 9.60 -20.42 -27.79
N ASN A 206 10.47 -19.56 -28.33
CA ASN A 206 10.98 -18.39 -27.63
C ASN A 206 9.86 -17.35 -27.50
N GLU A 207 9.71 -16.80 -26.29
CA GLU A 207 8.62 -15.90 -25.92
C GLU A 207 9.11 -14.49 -25.56
N MET A 208 8.47 -13.46 -26.11
CA MET A 208 8.71 -12.04 -25.81
C MET A 208 7.41 -11.36 -25.39
N LEU A 209 7.41 -10.68 -24.25
CA LEU A 209 6.32 -9.88 -23.72
C LEU A 209 6.50 -8.39 -24.07
N LEU A 210 5.46 -7.71 -24.53
CA LEU A 210 5.45 -6.28 -24.84
C LEU A 210 4.32 -5.58 -24.08
N ALA A 211 4.60 -4.40 -23.53
CA ALA A 211 3.62 -3.61 -22.78
C ALA A 211 3.89 -2.09 -22.90
N LEU A 212 2.98 -1.28 -22.33
CA LEU A 212 3.15 0.17 -22.26
C LEU A 212 4.14 0.60 -21.16
N ASP A 213 4.20 -0.12 -20.05
CA ASP A 213 5.07 0.18 -18.91
C ASP A 213 5.46 -1.11 -18.17
N GLU A 214 6.48 -1.01 -17.32
CA GLU A 214 7.12 -2.12 -16.60
C GLU A 214 6.26 -2.77 -15.50
N ASN A 215 5.25 -2.08 -14.97
CA ASN A 215 4.47 -2.59 -13.82
C ASN A 215 3.38 -3.61 -14.21
N ASN A 216 3.33 -3.98 -15.48
CA ASN A 216 2.18 -4.65 -16.10
C ASN A 216 2.32 -6.17 -16.23
N ASP A 217 3.33 -6.80 -15.66
CA ASP A 217 3.51 -8.26 -15.70
C ASP A 217 2.33 -9.03 -15.08
N LYS A 218 1.46 -8.36 -14.30
CA LYS A 218 0.23 -8.92 -13.75
C LYS A 218 -0.96 -8.92 -14.72
N ARG A 219 -0.86 -8.21 -15.85
CA ARG A 219 -1.93 -8.16 -16.85
C ARG A 219 -2.00 -9.48 -17.62
N PRO A 220 -3.19 -9.92 -18.04
CA PRO A 220 -3.32 -11.08 -18.91
C PRO A 220 -2.54 -10.88 -20.22
N SER A 221 -1.94 -11.97 -20.71
CA SER A 221 -1.22 -11.97 -21.99
C SER A 221 -2.12 -12.30 -23.18
N MET A 222 -1.88 -11.63 -24.30
CA MET A 222 -2.40 -11.97 -25.63
C MET A 222 -1.26 -12.52 -26.46
N HIS A 223 -1.45 -13.66 -27.13
CA HIS A 223 -0.42 -14.22 -27.99
C HIS A 223 -0.51 -13.63 -29.40
N ALA A 224 0.60 -13.38 -30.09
CA ALA A 224 0.60 -12.92 -31.48
C ALA A 224 1.95 -13.19 -32.18
N ASP A 225 1.97 -13.06 -33.51
CA ASP A 225 3.22 -12.98 -34.28
C ASP A 225 3.74 -11.52 -34.27
N LEU A 226 5.05 -11.34 -34.24
CA LEU A 226 5.71 -10.03 -34.18
C LEU A 226 5.31 -9.14 -35.36
N CYS A 227 5.20 -9.73 -36.54
CA CYS A 227 4.87 -9.01 -37.78
C CYS A 227 3.43 -8.45 -37.79
N ASN A 228 2.57 -8.83 -36.85
CA ASN A 228 1.15 -8.46 -36.86
C ASN A 228 0.85 -7.21 -36.01
N ILE A 229 1.87 -6.60 -35.40
CA ILE A 229 1.72 -5.61 -34.32
C ILE A 229 2.21 -4.20 -34.71
N GLU A 230 3.03 -4.08 -35.76
CA GLU A 230 3.78 -2.86 -36.12
C GLU A 230 2.92 -1.59 -36.30
N ASP A 231 1.63 -1.75 -36.63
CA ASP A 231 0.70 -0.64 -36.87
C ASP A 231 -0.13 -0.20 -35.64
N LEU A 232 -0.05 -0.92 -34.51
CA LEU A 232 -1.12 -0.85 -33.50
C LEU A 232 -0.75 -0.16 -32.18
N ILE A 233 0.50 -0.18 -31.71
CA ILE A 233 0.83 0.31 -30.35
C ILE A 233 2.27 0.85 -30.23
N PRO A 234 2.49 2.07 -29.72
CA PRO A 234 3.80 2.49 -29.22
C PRO A 234 4.13 1.74 -27.93
N LEU A 235 5.12 0.85 -27.97
CA LEU A 235 5.51 0.01 -26.85
C LEU A 235 6.53 0.74 -25.98
N GLY A 236 6.28 0.82 -24.68
CA GLY A 236 7.20 1.43 -23.70
C GLY A 236 8.02 0.40 -22.93
N PHE A 237 7.62 -0.88 -22.98
CA PHE A 237 8.28 -1.97 -22.29
C PHE A 237 8.33 -3.22 -23.16
N VAL A 238 9.49 -3.85 -23.21
CA VAL A 238 9.71 -5.15 -23.86
C VAL A 238 10.45 -6.06 -22.88
N SER A 239 9.92 -7.25 -22.58
CA SER A 239 10.61 -8.30 -21.85
C SER A 239 10.79 -9.54 -22.73
N MET A 240 11.96 -10.14 -22.75
CA MET A 240 12.22 -11.31 -23.59
C MET A 240 13.32 -12.18 -23.01
N SER A 241 13.40 -13.45 -23.44
CA SER A 241 14.63 -14.22 -23.20
C SER A 241 15.77 -13.75 -24.09
N ASP A 242 17.00 -14.04 -23.71
CA ASP A 242 18.17 -13.81 -24.55
C ASP A 242 18.13 -14.58 -25.89
N ASP A 243 17.65 -15.82 -25.92
CA ASP A 243 17.42 -16.55 -27.19
C ASP A 243 16.37 -15.85 -28.08
N SER A 244 15.35 -15.23 -27.47
CA SER A 244 14.35 -14.42 -28.19
C SER A 244 14.98 -13.18 -28.81
N LEU A 245 15.88 -12.51 -28.07
CA LEU A 245 16.60 -11.34 -28.58
C LEU A 245 17.41 -11.69 -29.81
N PHE A 246 18.23 -12.76 -29.74
CA PHE A 246 19.07 -13.14 -30.87
C PHE A 246 18.26 -13.59 -32.08
N ALA A 247 17.19 -14.36 -31.86
CA ALA A 247 16.34 -14.83 -32.95
C ALA A 247 15.58 -13.71 -33.67
N ASN A 248 15.29 -12.60 -32.98
CA ASN A 248 14.48 -11.51 -33.50
C ASN A 248 15.24 -10.18 -33.64
N ASN A 249 16.57 -10.17 -33.49
CA ASN A 249 17.36 -8.94 -33.42
C ASN A 249 17.12 -8.00 -34.62
N ASP A 250 17.11 -8.54 -35.84
CA ASP A 250 16.96 -7.73 -37.05
C ASP A 250 15.53 -7.18 -37.17
N LEU A 251 14.52 -7.99 -36.86
CA LEU A 251 13.11 -7.57 -36.84
C LEU A 251 12.84 -6.52 -35.77
N LEU A 252 13.43 -6.68 -34.58
CA LEU A 252 13.35 -5.69 -33.50
C LEU A 252 14.01 -4.37 -33.93
N CYS A 253 15.13 -4.43 -34.65
CA CYS A 253 15.75 -3.24 -35.21
C CYS A 253 14.83 -2.55 -36.21
N GLU A 254 14.24 -3.29 -37.14
CA GLU A 254 13.30 -2.75 -38.14
C GLU A 254 12.10 -2.09 -37.45
N MET A 255 11.44 -2.81 -36.54
CA MET A 255 10.23 -2.36 -35.83
C MET A 255 10.46 -1.09 -34.99
N PHE A 256 11.64 -0.95 -34.37
CA PHE A 256 11.97 0.19 -33.50
C PHE A 256 12.93 1.22 -34.14
N SER A 257 13.23 1.09 -35.44
CA SER A 257 14.10 2.04 -36.16
C SER A 257 13.40 3.34 -36.55
N ASP A 258 12.07 3.33 -36.65
CA ASP A 258 11.29 4.45 -37.17
C ASP A 258 11.15 5.58 -36.12
N GLU A 259 11.37 6.84 -36.52
CA GLU A 259 11.33 8.02 -35.61
C GLU A 259 9.93 8.29 -35.00
N LYS A 260 8.92 7.49 -35.37
CA LYS A 260 7.54 7.59 -34.87
C LYS A 260 7.42 7.30 -33.38
N TYR A 261 8.38 6.59 -32.79
CA TYR A 261 8.36 6.27 -31.38
C TYR A 261 9.15 7.33 -30.59
N SER A 262 8.45 8.36 -30.13
CA SER A 262 9.01 9.41 -29.27
C SER A 262 9.19 8.97 -27.80
N ASN A 263 8.88 7.72 -27.47
CA ASN A 263 8.80 7.24 -26.09
C ASN A 263 10.07 6.49 -25.70
N ASP A 264 10.53 6.71 -24.47
CA ASP A 264 11.63 5.96 -23.88
C ASP A 264 11.26 4.47 -23.76
N LEU A 265 11.99 3.60 -24.46
CA LEU A 265 11.79 2.17 -24.38
C LEU A 265 12.59 1.57 -23.21
N THR A 266 11.90 0.76 -22.41
CA THR A 266 12.51 -0.08 -21.37
C THR A 266 12.60 -1.52 -21.85
N VAL A 267 13.79 -2.11 -21.84
CA VAL A 267 14.01 -3.50 -22.25
C VAL A 267 14.37 -4.35 -21.04
N ARG A 268 13.71 -5.50 -20.85
CA ARG A 268 14.04 -6.52 -19.85
C ARG A 268 14.51 -7.80 -20.54
N ILE A 269 15.74 -8.22 -20.26
CA ILE A 269 16.29 -9.48 -20.79
C ILE A 269 16.33 -10.52 -19.68
N ASN A 270 15.65 -11.64 -19.88
CA ASN A 270 15.59 -12.78 -18.97
C ASN A 270 16.65 -13.80 -19.39
N ILE A 271 17.57 -14.12 -18.49
CA ILE A 271 18.69 -15.04 -18.71
C ILE A 271 18.57 -16.17 -17.70
N ASN A 272 18.31 -17.38 -18.19
CA ASN A 272 18.28 -18.57 -17.38
C ASN A 272 19.68 -19.18 -17.26
N LEU A 273 20.27 -19.10 -16.07
CA LEU A 273 21.65 -19.52 -15.82
C LEU A 273 21.82 -21.05 -15.79
N ASN A 274 20.76 -21.83 -15.63
CA ASN A 274 20.84 -23.30 -15.66
C ASN A 274 21.06 -23.84 -17.08
N ASN A 275 20.62 -23.08 -18.09
CA ASN A 275 20.76 -23.48 -19.50
C ASN A 275 22.12 -23.06 -20.09
N CYS A 276 22.90 -22.27 -19.36
CA CYS A 276 24.20 -21.80 -19.78
C CYS A 276 25.30 -22.39 -18.91
N ASP A 277 26.35 -22.89 -19.55
CA ASP A 277 27.61 -23.12 -18.85
C ASP A 277 28.11 -21.77 -18.29
N SER A 278 28.45 -21.70 -17.00
CA SER A 278 28.73 -20.41 -16.33
C SER A 278 29.90 -19.66 -16.99
N GLU A 279 30.85 -20.39 -17.59
CA GLU A 279 31.96 -19.83 -18.36
C GLU A 279 31.51 -19.12 -19.66
N LYS A 280 30.33 -19.45 -20.20
CA LYS A 280 29.80 -18.89 -21.45
C LYS A 280 28.88 -17.69 -21.23
N VAL A 281 28.33 -17.52 -20.03
CA VAL A 281 27.41 -16.41 -19.70
C VAL A 281 28.04 -15.03 -19.96
N PRO A 282 29.31 -14.76 -19.63
CA PRO A 282 29.94 -13.46 -19.95
C PRO A 282 29.99 -13.18 -21.44
N GLY A 283 30.31 -14.19 -22.26
CA GLY A 283 30.30 -14.09 -23.72
C GLY A 283 28.91 -13.77 -24.24
N ARG A 284 27.89 -14.45 -23.70
CA ARG A 284 26.48 -14.24 -24.06
C ARG A 284 25.97 -12.85 -23.67
N LEU A 285 26.33 -12.35 -22.48
CA LEU A 285 26.05 -10.96 -22.08
C LEU A 285 26.70 -9.95 -23.02
N LYS A 286 27.95 -10.19 -23.40
CA LYS A 286 28.66 -9.33 -24.36
C LYS A 286 27.97 -9.33 -25.73
N GLU A 287 27.46 -10.47 -26.17
CA GLU A 287 26.66 -10.58 -27.41
C GLU A 287 25.33 -9.81 -27.31
N ILE A 288 24.61 -9.93 -26.18
CA ILE A 288 23.38 -9.17 -25.90
C ILE A 288 23.66 -7.66 -26.00
N ILE A 289 24.68 -7.18 -25.27
CA ILE A 289 25.08 -5.76 -25.24
C ILE A 289 25.53 -5.29 -26.63
N SER A 290 26.20 -6.17 -27.39
CA SER A 290 26.71 -5.85 -28.72
C SER A 290 25.66 -5.92 -29.82
N SER A 291 24.46 -6.43 -29.54
CA SER A 291 23.37 -6.53 -30.51
C SER A 291 22.99 -5.16 -31.08
N SER A 292 22.54 -5.13 -32.33
CA SER A 292 22.15 -3.87 -32.98
C SER A 292 20.91 -3.28 -32.34
N PHE A 293 19.99 -4.12 -31.84
CA PHE A 293 18.80 -3.67 -31.15
C PHE A 293 19.14 -2.86 -29.89
N MET A 294 20.06 -3.35 -29.06
CA MET A 294 20.48 -2.66 -27.84
C MET A 294 21.21 -1.32 -28.07
N LYS A 295 21.57 -1.01 -29.32
CA LYS A 295 22.23 0.26 -29.72
C LYS A 295 21.24 1.31 -30.21
N LEU A 296 19.94 1.00 -30.27
CA LEU A 296 18.92 1.97 -30.68
C LEU A 296 18.78 3.08 -29.63
N LYS A 297 18.73 4.33 -30.08
CA LYS A 297 18.63 5.52 -29.21
C LYS A 297 17.33 5.59 -28.41
N ILE A 298 16.29 4.88 -28.84
CA ILE A 298 15.02 4.82 -28.14
C ILE A 298 15.11 4.06 -26.82
N ILE A 299 16.06 3.14 -26.70
CA ILE A 299 16.29 2.40 -25.46
C ILE A 299 16.99 3.34 -24.48
N HIS A 300 16.33 3.61 -23.37
CA HIS A 300 16.90 4.44 -22.29
C HIS A 300 17.17 3.64 -21.03
N LYS A 301 16.52 2.47 -20.90
CA LYS A 301 16.59 1.61 -19.73
C LYS A 301 16.71 0.15 -20.12
N ILE A 302 17.58 -0.55 -19.41
CA ILE A 302 17.72 -1.99 -19.50
C ILE A 302 17.62 -2.63 -18.11
N THR A 303 16.83 -3.70 -18.04
CA THR A 303 16.76 -4.59 -16.88
C THR A 303 17.29 -5.96 -17.28
N VAL A 304 18.38 -6.41 -16.66
CA VAL A 304 18.86 -7.79 -16.86
C VAL A 304 18.37 -8.63 -15.69
N HIS A 305 17.58 -9.65 -15.99
CA HIS A 305 17.01 -10.57 -15.02
C HIS A 305 17.69 -11.93 -15.14
N PHE A 306 18.46 -12.29 -14.12
CA PHE A 306 19.13 -13.58 -14.03
C PHE A 306 18.29 -14.51 -13.15
N GLU A 307 17.88 -15.64 -13.71
CA GLU A 307 17.13 -16.66 -12.97
C GLU A 307 17.93 -17.97 -12.87
N ASN A 308 17.72 -18.70 -11.78
CA ASN A 308 18.07 -20.12 -11.65
C ASN A 308 19.52 -20.46 -12.02
N GLY A 309 20.47 -20.34 -11.08
CA GLY A 309 21.84 -20.82 -11.31
C GLY A 309 22.89 -20.10 -10.48
N ARG A 310 24.13 -20.04 -10.98
CA ARG A 310 25.28 -19.45 -10.28
C ARG A 310 25.81 -18.24 -11.05
N CYS A 311 26.05 -17.14 -10.34
CA CYS A 311 26.66 -15.95 -10.89
C CYS A 311 28.07 -15.76 -10.31
N ASP A 312 29.07 -16.08 -11.11
CA ASP A 312 30.50 -16.00 -10.80
C ASP A 312 31.27 -15.23 -11.88
N PHE A 313 30.65 -14.19 -12.42
CA PHE A 313 31.21 -13.38 -13.49
C PHE A 313 30.91 -11.89 -13.33
N GLU A 314 31.69 -11.07 -14.01
CA GLU A 314 31.55 -9.62 -14.10
C GLU A 314 30.47 -9.24 -15.11
N ILE A 315 29.63 -8.28 -14.74
CA ILE A 315 28.59 -7.72 -15.59
C ILE A 315 29.06 -6.34 -16.07
N GLU A 316 29.31 -6.23 -17.37
CA GLU A 316 29.81 -5.01 -17.99
C GLU A 316 28.74 -3.89 -17.97
N SER A 317 29.20 -2.65 -17.83
CA SER A 317 28.36 -1.45 -17.94
C SER A 317 27.97 -1.21 -19.40
N ILE A 318 26.74 -0.75 -19.63
CA ILE A 318 26.19 -0.36 -20.92
C ILE A 318 26.08 1.17 -20.95
N PRO A 319 27.02 1.89 -21.60
CA PRO A 319 27.08 3.33 -21.55
C PRO A 319 25.82 3.99 -22.10
N GLY A 320 25.30 4.99 -21.38
CA GLY A 320 24.16 5.79 -21.81
C GLY A 320 22.78 5.21 -21.47
N LEU A 321 22.72 4.02 -20.85
CA LEU A 321 21.46 3.41 -20.40
C LEU A 321 21.33 3.39 -18.88
N GLU A 322 20.11 3.60 -18.37
CA GLU A 322 19.78 3.27 -16.99
C GLU A 322 19.78 1.74 -16.82
N GLN A 323 20.74 1.20 -16.07
CA GLN A 323 20.83 -0.23 -15.83
C GLN A 323 20.15 -0.65 -14.53
N ARG A 324 19.41 -1.76 -14.62
CA ARG A 324 18.79 -2.45 -13.50
C ARG A 324 19.15 -3.93 -13.58
N ILE A 325 19.45 -4.54 -12.45
CA ILE A 325 19.77 -5.96 -12.40
C ILE A 325 18.86 -6.63 -11.38
N SER A 326 18.34 -7.79 -11.74
CA SER A 326 17.59 -8.64 -10.84
C SER A 326 18.14 -10.06 -10.86
N PHE A 327 18.21 -10.67 -9.68
CA PHE A 327 18.68 -12.02 -9.45
C PHE A 327 17.57 -12.78 -8.73
N GLU A 328 17.13 -13.90 -9.31
CA GLU A 328 16.07 -14.73 -8.73
C GLU A 328 16.46 -16.21 -8.68
N ASN A 329 16.33 -16.84 -7.52
CA ASN A 329 16.72 -18.24 -7.31
C ASN A 329 18.18 -18.51 -7.73
N THR A 330 19.08 -17.56 -7.44
CA THR A 330 20.50 -17.59 -7.85
C THR A 330 21.45 -17.70 -6.66
N VAL A 331 22.66 -18.17 -6.93
CA VAL A 331 23.79 -18.15 -5.98
C VAL A 331 24.86 -17.20 -6.49
N LEU A 332 25.16 -16.15 -5.73
CA LEU A 332 26.16 -15.13 -6.06
C LEU A 332 27.51 -15.48 -5.40
N TYR A 333 28.58 -15.52 -6.21
CA TYR A 333 29.96 -15.89 -5.84
C TYR A 333 30.96 -14.73 -5.97
N ASP A 334 32.23 -14.97 -5.59
CA ASP A 334 33.27 -13.93 -5.39
C ASP A 334 33.61 -13.12 -6.65
N LYS A 335 33.35 -13.68 -7.83
CA LYS A 335 33.59 -13.03 -9.11
C LYS A 335 32.42 -12.18 -9.61
N CYS A 336 31.31 -12.12 -8.87
CA CYS A 336 30.16 -11.30 -9.24
C CYS A 336 30.47 -9.81 -9.05
N CYS A 337 30.88 -9.15 -10.12
CA CYS A 337 31.10 -7.71 -10.16
C CYS A 337 29.90 -7.03 -10.83
N LEU A 338 29.31 -6.05 -10.14
CA LEU A 338 28.17 -5.28 -10.64
C LEU A 338 28.65 -4.04 -11.43
N PRO A 339 27.90 -3.59 -12.45
CA PRO A 339 28.32 -2.46 -13.27
C PRO A 339 28.31 -1.16 -12.48
N ALA A 340 29.30 -0.30 -12.75
CA ALA A 340 29.56 0.92 -11.97
C ALA A 340 28.40 1.95 -12.00
N ASP A 341 27.52 1.90 -12.99
CA ASP A 341 26.39 2.80 -13.22
C ASP A 341 25.01 2.17 -12.93
N LEU A 342 24.99 1.00 -12.28
CA LEU A 342 23.78 0.31 -11.85
C LEU A 342 22.90 1.20 -10.95
N LYS A 343 21.64 1.42 -11.33
CA LYS A 343 20.69 2.23 -10.54
C LYS A 343 19.86 1.43 -9.56
N ARG A 344 19.50 0.19 -9.92
CA ARG A 344 18.65 -0.68 -9.10
C ARG A 344 19.16 -2.10 -9.10
N LEU A 345 19.19 -2.71 -7.92
CA LEU A 345 19.50 -4.12 -7.73
C LEU A 345 18.39 -4.82 -6.97
N SER A 346 17.92 -5.95 -7.47
CA SER A 346 16.96 -6.82 -6.80
C SER A 346 17.53 -8.23 -6.65
N ILE A 347 17.49 -8.81 -5.46
CA ILE A 347 17.94 -10.18 -5.19
C ILE A 347 16.82 -10.89 -4.43
N VAL A 348 16.24 -11.93 -5.02
CA VAL A 348 15.01 -12.58 -4.54
C VAL A 348 15.20 -14.09 -4.47
N ASN A 349 14.86 -14.71 -3.35
CA ASN A 349 14.97 -16.16 -3.14
C ASN A 349 16.38 -16.72 -3.43
N SER A 350 17.40 -15.89 -3.23
CA SER A 350 18.78 -16.17 -3.64
C SER A 350 19.72 -16.33 -2.45
N ARG A 351 20.94 -16.81 -2.73
CA ARG A 351 22.01 -16.96 -1.75
C ARG A 351 23.23 -16.12 -2.16
N ILE A 352 23.81 -15.41 -1.20
CA ILE A 352 25.05 -14.65 -1.37
C ILE A 352 26.14 -15.43 -0.63
N GLU A 353 27.05 -16.07 -1.37
CA GLU A 353 28.17 -16.83 -0.80
C GLU A 353 29.45 -16.00 -0.70
N SER A 354 29.48 -14.83 -1.33
CA SER A 354 30.64 -13.96 -1.47
C SER A 354 30.47 -12.55 -0.92
N PHE A 355 31.58 -11.80 -0.93
CA PHE A 355 31.57 -10.38 -0.63
C PHE A 355 31.11 -9.60 -1.85
N LEU A 356 29.97 -8.89 -1.75
CA LEU A 356 29.48 -8.03 -2.82
C LEU A 356 29.69 -6.56 -2.44
N VAL A 357 30.43 -5.84 -3.29
CA VAL A 357 30.57 -4.38 -3.22
C VAL A 357 29.55 -3.78 -4.17
N PHE A 358 28.68 -2.91 -3.65
CA PHE A 358 27.72 -2.21 -4.50
C PHE A 358 28.31 -0.92 -5.06
N PRO A 359 27.99 -0.57 -6.32
CA PRO A 359 28.46 0.65 -6.94
C PRO A 359 27.85 1.89 -6.28
N GLU A 360 28.57 3.02 -6.29
CA GLU A 360 28.11 4.28 -5.69
C GLU A 360 26.87 4.87 -6.38
N SER A 361 26.64 4.49 -7.63
CA SER A 361 25.51 4.92 -8.45
C SER A 361 24.19 4.24 -8.09
N LEU A 362 24.22 3.21 -7.22
CA LEU A 362 23.06 2.44 -6.80
C LEU A 362 22.10 3.30 -5.97
N ASN A 363 20.90 3.51 -6.52
CA ASN A 363 19.85 4.28 -5.87
C ASN A 363 18.92 3.38 -5.06
N GLU A 364 18.70 2.14 -5.49
CA GLU A 364 17.73 1.24 -4.87
C GLU A 364 18.28 -0.20 -4.75
N LEU A 365 18.15 -0.78 -3.56
CA LEU A 365 18.50 -2.17 -3.26
C LEU A 365 17.29 -2.90 -2.67
N PHE A 366 16.89 -4.01 -3.30
CA PHE A 366 15.84 -4.90 -2.83
C PHE A 366 16.43 -6.28 -2.55
N LEU A 367 16.30 -6.76 -1.32
CA LEU A 367 16.69 -8.11 -0.90
C LEU A 367 15.45 -8.80 -0.31
N GLU A 368 14.99 -9.91 -0.90
CA GLU A 368 13.84 -10.66 -0.40
C GLU A 368 14.14 -12.15 -0.30
N ASN A 369 13.91 -12.74 0.88
CA ASN A 369 14.20 -14.15 1.16
C ASN A 369 15.66 -14.54 0.83
N VAL A 370 16.60 -13.66 1.15
CA VAL A 370 18.02 -13.83 0.82
C VAL A 370 18.79 -14.47 1.97
N THR A 371 19.65 -15.44 1.67
CA THR A 371 20.60 -15.99 2.64
C THR A 371 22.03 -15.53 2.32
N ALA A 372 22.64 -14.76 3.22
CA ALA A 372 24.06 -14.38 3.14
C ALA A 372 24.90 -15.21 4.12
N LEU A 373 26.06 -15.70 3.66
CA LEU A 373 27.02 -16.36 4.55
C LEU A 373 27.59 -15.39 5.60
N LYS A 374 27.99 -15.92 6.77
CA LYS A 374 28.52 -15.13 7.90
C LYS A 374 29.72 -14.28 7.44
N TYR A 375 29.77 -13.02 7.92
CA TYR A 375 30.83 -12.02 7.69
C TYR A 375 30.88 -11.34 6.32
N GLN A 376 29.85 -11.47 5.48
CA GLN A 376 29.78 -10.68 4.26
C GLN A 376 29.28 -9.25 4.56
N ASN A 377 30.14 -8.25 4.35
CA ASN A 377 29.73 -6.84 4.49
C ASN A 377 29.29 -6.33 3.12
N LEU A 378 27.99 -6.37 2.86
CA LEU A 378 27.40 -5.71 1.70
C LEU A 378 27.56 -4.18 1.84
N GLN A 379 28.54 -3.58 1.17
CA GLN A 379 28.81 -2.14 1.31
C GLN A 379 27.86 -1.32 0.42
N ILE A 380 26.84 -0.71 1.03
CA ILE A 380 25.82 0.09 0.34
C ILE A 380 26.14 1.58 0.46
N HIS A 381 26.11 2.35 -0.63
CA HIS A 381 26.37 3.78 -0.55
C HIS A 381 25.28 4.54 0.24
N ALA A 382 25.64 5.64 0.91
CA ALA A 382 24.77 6.38 1.83
C ALA A 382 23.53 7.02 1.20
N LYS A 383 23.40 7.07 -0.13
CA LYS A 383 22.21 7.63 -0.79
C LYS A 383 21.21 6.57 -1.24
N CYS A 384 21.58 5.29 -1.12
CA CYS A 384 20.77 4.18 -1.59
C CYS A 384 19.58 3.93 -0.66
N ASN A 385 18.39 3.82 -1.24
CA ASN A 385 17.21 3.29 -0.57
C ASN A 385 17.33 1.77 -0.48
N VAL A 386 17.06 1.22 0.70
CA VAL A 386 17.31 -0.19 1.00
C VAL A 386 16.03 -0.83 1.51
N ASN A 387 15.63 -1.94 0.92
CA ASN A 387 14.49 -2.74 1.36
C ASN A 387 14.94 -4.21 1.51
N ILE A 388 14.94 -4.70 2.73
CA ILE A 388 15.38 -6.05 3.11
C ILE A 388 14.19 -6.75 3.76
N LYS A 389 13.79 -7.89 3.19
CA LYS A 389 12.71 -8.73 3.70
C LYS A 389 13.22 -10.14 3.92
N ASN A 390 13.00 -10.65 5.12
CA ASN A 390 13.25 -12.05 5.47
C ASN A 390 14.68 -12.52 5.11
N MET A 391 15.67 -11.71 5.48
CA MET A 391 17.07 -11.99 5.20
C MET A 391 17.72 -12.79 6.33
N VAL A 392 18.44 -13.86 5.99
CA VAL A 392 19.26 -14.63 6.92
C VAL A 392 20.72 -14.27 6.70
N GLY A 393 21.44 -13.89 7.76
CA GLY A 393 22.84 -13.48 7.69
C GLY A 393 23.06 -12.01 8.03
N GLN A 394 24.31 -11.56 7.96
CA GLN A 394 24.71 -10.20 8.34
C GLN A 394 24.84 -9.33 7.09
N VAL A 395 24.36 -8.08 7.16
CA VAL A 395 24.51 -7.05 6.12
C VAL A 395 25.01 -5.79 6.78
N TYR A 396 26.03 -5.19 6.18
CA TYR A 396 26.54 -3.90 6.60
C TYR A 396 25.87 -2.78 5.82
N VAL A 397 24.67 -2.35 6.22
CA VAL A 397 24.13 -1.09 5.68
C VAL A 397 24.84 0.04 6.42
N PRO A 398 25.63 0.93 5.78
CA PRO A 398 26.42 1.91 6.52
C PRO A 398 25.59 2.82 7.40
N HIS A 399 24.39 3.20 6.95
CA HIS A 399 23.46 3.94 7.79
C HIS A 399 23.02 3.15 9.00
N PHE A 400 22.52 1.91 8.84
CA PHE A 400 22.18 1.08 10.00
C PHE A 400 23.36 0.93 10.94
N SER A 401 24.57 0.84 10.39
CA SER A 401 25.80 0.59 11.12
C SER A 401 26.41 1.84 11.78
N GLU A 402 26.04 3.04 11.32
CA GLU A 402 26.28 4.31 12.04
C GLU A 402 25.43 4.38 13.32
N TYR A 403 24.25 3.77 13.33
CA TYR A 403 23.32 3.77 14.48
C TYR A 403 23.44 2.53 15.38
N PHE A 404 23.63 1.35 14.80
CA PHE A 404 23.51 0.06 15.47
C PHE A 404 24.58 -0.92 14.97
N LEU A 405 25.26 -1.62 15.87
CA LEU A 405 25.96 -2.84 15.46
C LEU A 405 24.94 -3.98 15.44
N LEU A 406 24.36 -4.24 14.26
CA LEU A 406 23.40 -5.32 14.07
C LEU A 406 24.16 -6.66 14.02
N GLU A 407 23.95 -7.52 15.01
CA GLU A 407 24.37 -8.91 14.97
C GLU A 407 23.15 -9.79 14.68
N SER A 408 22.93 -10.12 13.41
CA SER A 408 21.90 -11.08 13.05
C SER A 408 22.38 -12.51 13.39
N ARG A 409 21.68 -13.17 14.31
CA ARG A 409 21.84 -14.61 14.61
C ARG A 409 20.69 -15.39 13.99
N THR A 410 21.01 -16.38 13.14
CA THR A 410 20.23 -17.55 12.61
C THR A 410 18.77 -17.37 12.18
N LYS A 411 18.07 -16.32 12.57
CA LYS A 411 16.70 -16.00 12.22
C LYS A 411 16.73 -14.96 11.10
N ALA A 412 15.69 -14.99 10.29
CA ALA A 412 15.52 -14.02 9.24
C ALA A 412 15.09 -12.67 9.81
N TRP A 413 15.65 -11.58 9.32
CA TRP A 413 15.34 -10.22 9.75
C TRP A 413 14.91 -9.37 8.56
N SER A 414 14.25 -8.24 8.84
CA SER A 414 13.84 -7.29 7.80
C SER A 414 14.25 -5.88 8.18
N GLY A 415 14.44 -5.04 7.18
CA GLY A 415 14.77 -3.63 7.39
C GLY A 415 14.44 -2.78 6.17
N GLU A 416 14.16 -1.50 6.42
CA GLU A 416 13.85 -0.53 5.39
C GLU A 416 14.60 0.78 5.68
N LEU A 417 15.22 1.35 4.67
CA LEU A 417 15.83 2.68 4.70
C LEU A 417 15.33 3.48 3.50
N LEU A 418 14.57 4.53 3.77
CA LEU A 418 14.15 5.49 2.77
C LEU A 418 14.80 6.82 3.06
N ASN A 419 15.67 7.27 2.15
CA ASN A 419 16.30 8.57 2.23
C ASN A 419 15.36 9.63 1.63
N GLY A 420 15.28 10.78 2.28
CA GLY A 420 14.66 12.00 1.77
C GLY A 420 15.67 12.93 1.10
N GLU A 421 15.22 14.15 0.85
CA GLU A 421 16.07 15.24 0.36
C GLU A 421 17.04 15.71 1.48
N ASP A 422 18.14 16.34 1.08
CA ASP A 422 19.12 16.97 1.99
C ASP A 422 19.73 16.08 3.09
N GLY A 423 19.67 14.76 2.92
CA GLY A 423 20.25 13.79 3.88
C GLY A 423 19.37 13.52 5.10
N VAL A 424 18.10 13.89 5.06
CA VAL A 424 17.06 13.42 5.98
C VAL A 424 16.75 11.96 5.68
N ILE A 425 16.54 11.15 6.72
CA ILE A 425 16.02 9.78 6.57
C ILE A 425 14.51 9.83 6.79
N ASN A 426 13.73 9.71 5.72
CA ASN A 426 12.28 9.72 5.80
C ASN A 426 11.77 8.55 6.67
N LYS A 427 12.38 7.37 6.50
CA LYS A 427 11.97 6.16 7.22
C LYS A 427 13.14 5.23 7.48
N LEU A 428 13.24 4.76 8.72
CA LEU A 428 14.14 3.71 9.16
C LEU A 428 13.33 2.63 9.89
N LEU A 429 13.22 1.44 9.30
CA LEU A 429 12.55 0.29 9.90
C LEU A 429 13.55 -0.83 10.15
N LEU A 430 13.49 -1.47 11.32
CA LEU A 430 14.17 -2.72 11.63
C LEU A 430 13.18 -3.68 12.30
N ASP A 431 13.22 -4.95 11.89
CA ASP A 431 12.35 -6.00 12.40
C ASP A 431 13.12 -7.30 12.67
N ASN A 432 12.89 -7.88 13.86
CA ASN A 432 13.47 -9.15 14.32
C ASN A 432 15.00 -9.12 14.40
N VAL A 433 15.55 -8.09 15.06
CA VAL A 433 17.00 -7.88 15.19
C VAL A 433 17.44 -7.87 16.67
N GLU A 434 18.61 -8.45 16.95
CA GLU A 434 19.27 -8.38 18.26
C GLU A 434 20.42 -7.35 18.24
N ILE A 435 20.40 -6.41 19.18
CA ILE A 435 21.39 -5.33 19.31
C ILE A 435 22.31 -5.65 20.50
N ARG A 436 23.57 -5.99 20.23
CA ARG A 436 24.55 -6.45 21.25
C ARG A 436 25.68 -5.49 21.54
N SER A 437 25.80 -4.43 20.76
CA SER A 437 26.74 -3.36 21.03
C SER A 437 26.23 -2.10 20.34
N LEU A 438 26.57 -0.96 20.93
CA LEU A 438 26.28 0.34 20.35
C LEU A 438 27.58 0.93 19.83
N ARG A 439 27.59 1.26 18.54
CA ARG A 439 28.64 2.07 17.92
C ARG A 439 28.07 3.43 17.57
N ILE A 440 27.53 4.14 18.57
CA ILE A 440 26.94 5.45 18.29
C ILE A 440 28.07 6.43 18.03
N LYS A 441 28.30 6.75 16.76
CA LYS A 441 28.90 8.04 16.43
C LYS A 441 27.81 9.08 16.69
N LYS A 442 28.16 10.17 17.40
CA LYS A 442 27.25 11.32 17.52
C LYS A 442 26.71 11.61 16.12
N LEU A 443 25.38 11.54 15.97
CA LEU A 443 24.68 12.03 14.79
C LEU A 443 25.29 13.39 14.45
N GLY A 444 25.90 13.50 13.26
CA GLY A 444 26.39 14.79 12.79
C GLY A 444 25.27 15.83 12.96
N ASP A 445 25.64 17.07 13.28
CA ASP A 445 24.70 18.10 13.75
C ASP A 445 23.53 18.39 12.76
N ASN A 446 23.54 17.85 11.54
CA ASN A 446 22.55 18.09 10.49
C ASN A 446 21.66 16.90 10.05
N ARG A 447 21.81 15.67 10.56
CA ARG A 447 20.95 14.54 10.10
C ARG A 447 19.73 14.31 10.99
N TRP A 448 18.54 14.23 10.39
CA TRP A 448 17.23 13.99 11.01
C TRP A 448 16.62 12.69 10.50
N ILE A 449 15.86 12.00 11.34
CA ILE A 449 15.05 10.82 10.98
C ILE A 449 13.58 11.21 11.17
N ASP A 450 12.76 11.14 10.14
CA ASP A 450 11.33 11.45 10.30
C ASP A 450 10.59 10.31 10.97
N GLU A 451 10.75 9.08 10.50
CA GLU A 451 10.09 7.91 11.07
C GLU A 451 11.10 6.81 11.43
N LEU A 452 11.12 6.39 12.71
CA LEU A 452 11.91 5.26 13.22
C LEU A 452 10.97 4.18 13.75
N ILE A 453 11.01 3.00 13.13
CA ILE A 453 10.20 1.83 13.49
C ILE A 453 11.12 0.67 13.89
N LEU A 454 10.97 0.20 15.12
CA LEU A 454 11.71 -0.92 15.69
C LEU A 454 10.71 -2.01 16.11
N LYS A 455 10.72 -3.17 15.46
CA LYS A 455 9.80 -4.28 15.74
C LYS A 455 10.58 -5.52 16.18
N ASN A 456 10.07 -6.22 17.19
CA ASN A 456 10.67 -7.48 17.66
C ASN A 456 12.17 -7.33 17.98
N ILE A 457 12.57 -6.19 18.56
CA ILE A 457 13.97 -5.89 18.84
C ILE A 457 14.36 -6.46 20.20
N ILE A 458 15.52 -7.10 20.27
CA ILE A 458 16.12 -7.56 21.52
C ILE A 458 17.40 -6.75 21.76
N VAL A 459 17.39 -5.89 22.78
CA VAL A 459 18.59 -5.17 23.21
C VAL A 459 19.31 -6.00 24.26
N GLY A 460 20.61 -6.23 24.05
CA GLY A 460 21.47 -7.02 24.93
C GLY A 460 21.53 -6.45 26.35
N ARG A 461 21.88 -7.31 27.32
CA ARG A 461 22.04 -6.90 28.72
C ARG A 461 23.10 -5.80 28.83
N GLU A 462 22.86 -4.85 29.73
CA GLU A 462 23.76 -3.71 30.01
C GLU A 462 23.88 -2.67 28.88
N ILE A 463 23.06 -2.78 27.83
CA ILE A 463 23.02 -1.85 26.72
C ILE A 463 21.78 -0.99 26.83
N PHE A 464 21.95 0.33 26.74
CA PHE A 464 20.86 1.29 26.70
C PHE A 464 20.78 1.89 25.31
N LEU A 465 19.73 1.57 24.56
CA LEU A 465 19.56 2.12 23.21
C LEU A 465 19.08 3.58 23.29
N PRO A 466 19.89 4.57 22.89
CA PRO A 466 19.48 5.96 22.95
C PRO A 466 18.62 6.32 21.74
N VAL A 467 17.49 6.98 22.00
CA VAL A 467 16.62 7.55 20.96
C VAL A 467 16.63 9.07 21.10
N TYR A 468 17.20 9.75 20.10
CA TYR A 468 17.47 11.18 20.15
C TYR A 468 16.29 12.04 19.69
N LYS A 469 16.39 13.34 20.01
CA LYS A 469 15.44 14.42 19.66
C LYS A 469 15.03 14.46 18.19
N LYS A 470 15.95 14.15 17.28
CA LYS A 470 15.80 14.33 15.83
C LYS A 470 15.01 13.20 15.17
N VAL A 471 14.09 12.58 15.91
CA VAL A 471 13.18 11.52 15.45
C VAL A 471 11.76 12.09 15.52
N SER A 472 11.08 12.33 14.39
CA SER A 472 9.73 12.94 14.45
C SER A 472 8.69 11.93 14.98
N ASN A 473 8.73 10.69 14.47
CA ASN A 473 7.87 9.58 14.87
C ASN A 473 8.72 8.38 15.27
N LEU A 474 8.55 7.91 16.49
CA LEU A 474 9.17 6.70 17.02
C LEU A 474 8.09 5.65 17.29
N THR A 475 8.30 4.45 16.79
CA THR A 475 7.47 3.29 17.10
C THR A 475 8.35 2.10 17.45
N ILE A 476 8.31 1.66 18.69
CA ILE A 476 8.98 0.44 19.18
C ILE A 476 7.86 -0.54 19.55
N ILE A 477 7.85 -1.76 19.00
CA ILE A 477 6.78 -2.74 19.20
C ILE A 477 7.39 -4.11 19.52
N ASP A 478 6.77 -4.85 20.42
CA ASP A 478 7.12 -6.23 20.83
C ASP A 478 8.61 -6.41 21.12
N SER A 479 9.22 -5.40 21.73
CA SER A 479 10.67 -5.32 21.93
C SER A 479 11.03 -5.54 23.40
N THR A 480 12.25 -6.03 23.64
CA THR A 480 12.76 -6.34 24.99
C THR A 480 14.15 -5.73 25.21
N GLY A 481 14.41 -5.22 26.40
CA GLY A 481 15.69 -4.63 26.81
C GLY A 481 15.59 -3.14 27.14
N SER A 482 16.74 -2.46 27.32
CA SER A 482 16.77 -1.09 27.86
C SER A 482 16.88 0.00 26.77
N PHE A 483 16.08 1.05 26.93
CA PHE A 483 15.95 2.19 26.01
C PHE A 483 16.04 3.52 26.78
N ASP A 484 16.81 4.46 26.23
CA ASP A 484 16.94 5.82 26.75
C ASP A 484 16.29 6.80 25.79
N LEU A 485 15.13 7.36 26.16
CA LEU A 485 14.45 8.36 25.35
C LEU A 485 14.94 9.76 25.74
N TYR A 486 15.62 10.45 24.82
CA TYR A 486 16.08 11.83 25.02
C TYR A 486 15.02 12.83 24.55
N ASP A 487 15.06 14.04 25.13
CA ASP A 487 14.17 15.17 24.78
C ASP A 487 12.67 14.86 24.98
N VAL A 488 12.37 13.92 25.86
CA VAL A 488 11.04 13.67 26.46
C VAL A 488 11.05 13.88 27.97
N ALA A 489 12.24 13.86 28.57
CA ALA A 489 12.53 14.17 29.96
C ALA A 489 13.55 15.32 30.07
N ASN A 490 13.56 15.99 31.22
CA ASN A 490 14.29 17.23 31.49
C ASN A 490 15.75 17.15 30.98
N ILE A 491 16.25 18.26 30.44
CA ILE A 491 17.42 18.38 29.54
C ILE A 491 18.67 17.61 30.01
N CYS A 492 18.82 17.36 31.31
CA CYS A 492 19.97 16.69 31.88
C CYS A 492 19.87 15.15 32.02
N ARG A 493 18.71 14.51 31.81
CA ARG A 493 18.57 13.04 31.92
C ARG A 493 17.53 12.46 30.94
N PRO A 494 17.80 11.32 30.29
CA PRO A 494 16.82 10.62 29.46
C PRO A 494 15.71 9.99 30.31
N LEU A 495 14.61 9.61 29.66
CA LEU A 495 13.62 8.69 30.22
C LEU A 495 14.08 7.26 29.95
N SER A 496 14.65 6.62 30.97
CA SER A 496 15.22 5.27 30.90
C SER A 496 14.18 4.19 31.21
N LEU A 497 13.95 3.30 30.25
CA LEU A 497 12.91 2.28 30.28
C LEU A 497 13.50 0.90 29.97
N GLU A 498 13.07 -0.14 30.67
CA GLU A 498 13.27 -1.54 30.29
C GLU A 498 11.95 -2.11 29.75
N LEU A 499 11.92 -2.54 28.50
CA LEU A 499 10.75 -3.15 27.87
C LEU A 499 10.74 -4.67 28.10
N ILE A 500 9.55 -5.23 28.32
CA ILE A 500 9.32 -6.67 28.48
C ILE A 500 8.27 -7.08 27.44
N SER A 501 8.71 -7.37 26.21
CA SER A 501 7.79 -7.48 25.05
C SER A 501 6.84 -6.27 24.97
N GLY A 502 7.43 -5.08 25.13
CA GLY A 502 6.72 -3.83 25.30
C GLY A 502 6.64 -2.99 24.05
N LYS A 503 5.92 -1.87 24.17
CA LYS A 503 5.68 -0.90 23.10
C LYS A 503 5.96 0.52 23.57
N ILE A 504 6.60 1.31 22.72
CA ILE A 504 6.79 2.75 22.90
C ILE A 504 6.34 3.44 21.61
N GLU A 505 5.47 4.43 21.69
CA GLU A 505 5.19 5.35 20.60
C GLU A 505 5.50 6.77 21.05
N VAL A 506 6.24 7.51 20.23
CA VAL A 506 6.46 8.95 20.43
C VAL A 506 6.17 9.67 19.12
N ASN A 507 5.23 10.60 19.15
CA ASN A 507 4.88 11.43 17.99
C ASN A 507 5.16 12.91 18.32
N ARG A 508 5.97 13.56 17.47
CA ARG A 508 6.32 14.97 17.59
C ARG A 508 5.63 15.74 16.47
N LYS A 509 4.67 16.60 16.82
CA LYS A 509 3.95 17.44 15.85
C LYS A 509 4.69 18.76 15.63
N ASN A 510 5.08 19.04 14.38
CA ASN A 510 5.91 20.19 14.00
C ASN A 510 5.24 21.56 14.27
N GLU A 511 3.92 21.65 14.16
CA GLU A 511 3.23 22.94 14.20
C GLU A 511 3.16 23.57 15.61
N ASN A 512 3.17 22.74 16.67
CA ASN A 512 3.01 23.22 18.05
C ASN A 512 4.07 22.69 19.04
N ARG A 513 5.09 21.97 18.54
CA ARG A 513 6.09 21.25 19.37
C ARG A 513 5.46 20.31 20.40
N LEU A 514 4.24 19.83 20.15
CA LEU A 514 3.54 18.94 21.06
C LEU A 514 4.08 17.52 20.86
N ILE A 515 4.50 16.91 21.96
CA ILE A 515 4.95 15.53 22.00
C ILE A 515 3.84 14.68 22.61
N GLU A 516 3.53 13.57 21.97
CA GLU A 516 2.62 12.53 22.47
C GLU A 516 3.44 11.26 22.73
N ILE A 517 3.26 10.67 23.92
CA ILE A 517 4.02 9.49 24.35
C ILE A 517 3.05 8.40 24.80
N LYS A 518 3.27 7.17 24.33
CA LYS A 518 2.58 5.97 24.78
C LYS A 518 3.59 4.90 25.13
N ILE A 519 3.46 4.29 26.31
CA ILE A 519 4.36 3.24 26.79
C ILE A 519 3.52 2.06 27.31
N ILE A 520 3.85 0.84 26.89
CA ILE A 520 3.12 -0.38 27.26
C ILE A 520 4.11 -1.47 27.66
N ASN A 521 3.82 -2.20 28.75
CA ASN A 521 4.62 -3.31 29.28
C ASN A 521 6.10 -2.93 29.46
N ALA A 522 6.34 -1.97 30.34
CA ALA A 522 7.67 -1.41 30.57
C ALA A 522 7.98 -1.28 32.06
N LYS A 523 9.25 -1.07 32.37
CA LYS A 523 9.74 -0.74 33.70
C LYS A 523 10.57 0.53 33.64
N LEU A 524 10.18 1.54 34.39
CA LEU A 524 10.96 2.75 34.58
C LEU A 524 12.16 2.46 35.47
N LEU A 525 13.37 2.75 34.98
CA LEU A 525 14.61 2.39 35.67
C LEU A 525 15.08 3.48 36.65
N ASP A 526 14.85 4.74 36.29
CA ASP A 526 15.38 5.90 37.02
C ASP A 526 14.32 6.98 37.25
N ASN A 527 14.66 7.93 38.14
CA ASN A 527 13.87 9.15 38.30
C ASN A 527 13.85 9.95 37.00
N ALA A 528 12.66 10.27 36.51
CA ALA A 528 12.46 11.05 35.31
C ALA A 528 11.51 12.22 35.57
N ALA A 529 11.74 13.35 34.89
CA ALA A 529 10.85 14.50 34.92
C ALA A 529 10.46 14.83 33.48
N ILE A 530 9.19 14.64 33.12
CA ILE A 530 8.65 14.90 31.79
C ILE A 530 8.70 16.41 31.51
N ILE A 531 9.13 16.78 30.29
CA ILE A 531 9.26 18.18 29.87
C ILE A 531 7.89 18.82 29.56
N ASP A 532 7.90 20.14 29.44
CA ASP A 532 6.70 20.96 29.22
C ASP A 532 6.12 20.89 27.81
N SER A 533 6.88 20.38 26.83
CA SER A 533 6.42 20.13 25.46
C SER A 533 5.64 18.83 25.29
N VAL A 534 5.63 17.95 26.30
CA VAL A 534 4.77 16.75 26.28
C VAL A 534 3.34 17.16 26.58
N SER A 535 2.45 16.86 25.64
CA SER A 535 1.02 17.20 25.69
C SER A 535 0.16 16.02 26.10
N LYS A 536 0.61 14.80 25.78
CA LYS A 536 -0.11 13.55 26.00
C LYS A 536 0.83 12.47 26.50
N LEU A 537 0.43 11.79 27.57
CA LEU A 537 1.17 10.67 28.15
C LEU A 537 0.24 9.50 28.48
N GLU A 538 0.41 8.38 27.80
CA GLU A 538 -0.28 7.12 28.08
C GLU A 538 0.73 6.07 28.59
N MET A 539 0.43 5.40 29.71
CA MET A 539 1.21 4.28 30.23
C MET A 539 0.29 3.12 30.61
N THR A 540 0.60 1.92 30.12
CA THR A 540 -0.16 0.70 30.42
C THR A 540 0.78 -0.42 30.88
N ASN A 541 0.47 -1.08 32.00
CA ASN A 541 1.32 -2.12 32.60
C ASN A 541 2.77 -1.63 32.83
N VAL A 542 2.93 -0.38 33.28
CA VAL A 542 4.26 0.20 33.54
C VAL A 542 4.58 0.15 35.03
N THR A 543 5.70 -0.46 35.36
CA THR A 543 6.20 -0.56 36.73
C THR A 543 7.39 0.39 36.94
N THR A 544 7.73 0.70 38.19
CA THR A 544 8.94 1.47 38.52
C THR A 544 9.92 0.62 39.31
N GLN A 545 11.21 0.73 38.99
CA GLN A 545 12.26 0.25 39.87
C GLN A 545 12.14 0.90 41.25
N SER A 546 12.50 0.18 42.31
CA SER A 546 12.37 0.67 43.70
C SER A 546 12.88 2.10 43.83
N TYR A 547 12.02 2.99 44.35
CA TYR A 547 12.28 4.43 44.56
C TYR A 547 12.35 5.31 43.31
N ALA A 548 12.20 4.78 42.10
CA ALA A 548 12.08 5.61 40.91
C ALA A 548 10.76 6.39 40.92
N LYS A 549 10.85 7.69 40.63
CA LYS A 549 9.73 8.63 40.60
C LYS A 549 9.60 9.25 39.21
N LEU A 550 8.36 9.38 38.74
CA LEU A 550 8.05 10.10 37.51
C LEU A 550 7.40 11.44 37.86
N LYS A 551 8.07 12.55 37.54
CA LYS A 551 7.52 13.89 37.72
C LYS A 551 6.85 14.37 36.44
N LEU A 552 5.60 14.80 36.53
CA LEU A 552 4.79 15.30 35.42
C LEU A 552 4.74 16.83 35.43
N HIS A 553 4.85 17.44 34.26
CA HIS A 553 4.72 18.88 34.08
C HIS A 553 3.24 19.31 34.00
N LYS A 554 2.90 20.52 34.48
CA LYS A 554 1.53 21.07 34.45
C LYS A 554 0.90 21.31 33.07
N ASN A 555 1.70 21.19 32.01
CA ASN A 555 1.27 21.45 30.64
C ASN A 555 0.79 20.18 29.92
N ILE A 556 0.87 19.00 30.55
CA ILE A 556 0.34 17.77 29.97
C ILE A 556 -1.20 17.86 30.04
N PHE A 557 -1.85 17.78 28.87
CA PHE A 557 -3.31 17.91 28.74
C PHE A 557 -4.03 16.56 28.84
N HIS A 558 -3.35 15.46 28.52
CA HIS A 558 -3.90 14.12 28.58
C HIS A 558 -2.94 13.18 29.32
N ILE A 559 -3.42 12.54 30.38
CA ILE A 559 -2.69 11.51 31.13
C ILE A 559 -3.59 10.29 31.26
N ALA A 560 -3.09 9.12 30.86
CA ALA A 560 -3.78 7.85 31.04
C ALA A 560 -2.81 6.81 31.59
N PHE A 561 -3.03 6.37 32.82
CA PHE A 561 -2.28 5.29 33.45
C PHE A 561 -3.20 4.12 33.73
N GLU A 562 -2.80 2.93 33.29
CA GLU A 562 -3.57 1.70 33.46
C GLU A 562 -2.64 0.57 33.90
N ASN A 563 -3.00 -0.10 34.98
CA ASN A 563 -2.20 -1.14 35.62
C ASN A 563 -0.76 -0.73 35.94
N CYS A 564 -0.53 0.54 36.26
CA CYS A 564 0.80 1.02 36.60
C CYS A 564 1.13 0.77 38.07
N SER A 565 2.39 0.47 38.39
CA SER A 565 2.91 0.46 39.76
C SER A 565 4.09 1.45 39.85
N ALA A 566 3.78 2.68 40.27
CA ALA A 566 4.69 3.81 40.18
C ALA A 566 4.43 4.83 41.30
N THR A 567 5.47 5.61 41.64
CA THR A 567 5.30 6.87 42.38
C THR A 567 5.33 8.02 41.38
N ILE A 568 4.18 8.65 41.16
CA ILE A 568 4.02 9.76 40.23
C ILE A 568 3.92 11.07 41.01
N MET A 569 4.76 12.04 40.69
CA MET A 569 4.73 13.38 41.28
C MET A 569 4.09 14.36 40.30
N PHE A 570 3.11 15.12 40.76
CA PHE A 570 2.40 16.09 39.94
C PHE A 570 2.90 17.50 40.26
N ASN A 571 3.43 18.22 39.28
CA ASN A 571 3.91 19.59 39.50
C ASN A 571 2.80 20.61 39.23
N GLY A 572 1.83 20.74 40.14
CA GLY A 572 0.74 21.71 40.01
C GLY A 572 -0.39 21.28 39.06
N LEU A 573 -0.61 19.97 38.88
CA LEU A 573 -1.79 19.40 38.23
C LEU A 573 -2.82 19.02 39.31
N CYS A 574 -4.05 19.51 39.20
CA CYS A 574 -5.19 19.16 40.06
C CYS A 574 -4.94 19.26 41.58
N ASN A 575 -3.94 20.04 42.02
CA ASN A 575 -3.49 20.16 43.42
C ASN A 575 -3.14 18.81 44.10
N PHE A 576 -2.65 17.84 43.33
CA PHE A 576 -1.97 16.67 43.89
C PHE A 576 -0.47 16.93 43.94
N ASP A 577 0.20 16.45 45.00
CA ASP A 577 1.65 16.45 45.07
C ASP A 577 2.22 15.08 44.65
N GLU A 578 1.67 13.99 45.18
CA GLU A 578 2.20 12.64 44.95
C GLU A 578 1.10 11.55 44.91
N ILE A 579 1.11 10.71 43.88
CA ILE A 579 0.25 9.51 43.77
C ILE A 579 1.12 8.26 43.79
N LYS A 580 0.83 7.34 44.70
CA LYS A 580 1.47 6.01 44.77
C LYS A 580 0.51 4.95 44.27
N PHE A 581 0.80 4.41 43.10
CA PHE A 581 0.12 3.22 42.62
C PHE A 581 0.73 2.01 43.32
N LYS A 582 -0.08 1.28 44.08
CA LYS A 582 0.37 0.02 44.67
C LYS A 582 0.40 -1.05 43.61
N GLU A 583 1.43 -1.89 43.66
CA GLU A 583 1.48 -3.11 42.86
C GLU A 583 0.23 -3.95 43.15
N ALA A 584 -0.50 -4.33 42.11
CA ALA A 584 -1.58 -5.30 42.23
C ALA A 584 -0.93 -6.59 42.73
N LYS A 585 -1.04 -6.88 44.03
CA LYS A 585 -0.59 -8.16 44.55
C LYS A 585 -1.27 -9.25 43.73
N GLU A 586 -0.53 -10.31 43.40
CA GLU A 586 -1.08 -11.59 42.94
C GLU A 586 -1.97 -12.17 44.05
N SER A 587 -3.10 -11.54 44.32
CA SER A 587 -4.10 -12.08 45.22
C SER A 587 -4.83 -13.15 44.44
N ASN A 588 -4.60 -14.41 44.79
CA ASN A 588 -5.36 -15.59 44.39
C ASN A 588 -6.84 -15.54 44.85
N GLN A 589 -7.42 -14.35 44.99
CA GLN A 589 -8.79 -14.15 45.45
C GLN A 589 -9.60 -13.42 44.38
N THR A 590 -10.70 -14.06 44.06
CA THR A 590 -11.78 -13.83 43.09
C THR A 590 -12.50 -12.48 43.18
N ASP A 591 -11.91 -11.44 43.76
CA ASP A 591 -12.49 -10.10 43.70
C ASP A 591 -12.15 -9.50 42.33
N GLN A 592 -13.08 -9.69 41.39
CA GLN A 592 -13.16 -9.12 40.04
C GLN A 592 -12.11 -8.04 39.72
N GLY A 593 -10.92 -8.46 39.27
CA GLY A 593 -10.06 -7.83 38.25
C GLY A 593 -10.02 -6.31 38.11
N LEU A 594 -10.04 -5.53 39.19
CA LEU A 594 -9.98 -4.07 39.09
C LEU A 594 -8.54 -3.58 38.99
N VAL A 595 -8.15 -3.37 37.74
CA VAL A 595 -6.88 -2.77 37.33
C VAL A 595 -6.79 -1.33 37.85
N PRO A 596 -5.72 -0.96 38.57
CA PRO A 596 -5.46 0.44 38.95
C PRO A 596 -5.46 1.34 37.73
N ALA A 597 -6.24 2.42 37.74
CA ALA A 597 -6.31 3.31 36.60
C ALA A 597 -6.47 4.77 37.00
N PHE A 598 -5.79 5.66 36.29
CA PHE A 598 -5.85 7.11 36.45
C PHE A 598 -5.97 7.74 35.07
N TYR A 599 -7.06 8.43 34.80
CA TYR A 599 -7.25 9.19 33.56
C TYR A 599 -7.52 10.64 33.88
N PHE A 600 -6.85 11.54 33.17
CA PHE A 600 -6.96 12.97 33.32
C PHE A 600 -6.94 13.64 31.94
N ASP A 601 -7.96 14.45 31.68
CA ASP A 601 -8.13 15.25 30.47
C ASP A 601 -8.33 16.72 30.85
N LYS A 602 -7.65 17.62 30.14
CA LYS A 602 -7.68 19.06 30.32
C LYS A 602 -8.00 19.77 29.01
N GLU A 603 -8.90 20.73 29.06
CA GLU A 603 -9.22 21.59 27.92
C GLU A 603 -8.23 22.76 27.78
N ALA A 604 -8.27 23.46 26.65
CA ALA A 604 -7.34 24.55 26.35
C ALA A 604 -7.44 25.73 27.33
N ASP A 605 -8.61 25.96 27.93
CA ASP A 605 -8.89 27.03 28.90
C ASP A 605 -8.44 26.69 30.34
N SER A 606 -7.78 25.54 30.50
CA SER A 606 -7.36 24.97 31.77
C SER A 606 -8.41 24.33 32.67
N THR A 607 -9.65 24.21 32.21
CA THR A 607 -10.66 23.39 32.88
C THR A 607 -10.30 21.90 32.76
N THR A 608 -10.56 21.14 33.82
CA THR A 608 -10.38 19.67 33.79
C THR A 608 -11.66 19.07 33.25
N SER A 609 -11.66 18.59 32.00
CA SER A 609 -12.84 17.98 31.41
C SER A 609 -13.19 16.66 32.10
N ARG A 610 -12.18 15.87 32.47
CA ARG A 610 -12.39 14.55 33.03
C ARG A 610 -11.28 14.11 33.98
N LEU A 611 -11.67 13.58 35.14
CA LEU A 611 -10.79 12.90 36.09
C LEU A 611 -11.41 11.55 36.50
N VAL A 612 -10.72 10.46 36.20
CA VAL A 612 -11.13 9.10 36.56
C VAL A 612 -10.04 8.45 37.42
N MET A 613 -10.43 7.93 38.58
CA MET A 613 -9.53 7.20 39.48
C MET A 613 -10.16 5.87 39.88
N ASN A 614 -9.43 4.79 39.65
CA ASN A 614 -9.83 3.43 39.97
C ASN A 614 -8.75 2.72 40.78
N ASN A 615 -9.11 2.18 41.95
CA ASN A 615 -8.23 1.38 42.80
C ASN A 615 -6.90 2.09 43.17
N ILE A 616 -7.00 3.32 43.68
CA ILE A 616 -5.85 4.18 44.04
C ILE A 616 -5.81 4.40 45.56
N HIS A 617 -4.61 4.40 46.14
CA HIS A 617 -4.37 4.68 47.55
C HIS A 617 -3.62 5.99 47.76
N PHE A 618 -4.13 6.81 48.68
CA PHE A 618 -3.53 8.07 49.06
C PHE A 618 -3.11 8.06 50.53
N ASN A 619 -1.89 8.55 50.76
CA ASN A 619 -1.28 8.72 52.08
C ASN A 619 -1.03 10.21 52.39
N GLU A 620 -1.88 11.08 51.84
CA GLU A 620 -1.85 12.52 52.08
C GLU A 620 -3.27 13.10 51.95
N THR A 621 -3.45 14.32 52.45
CA THR A 621 -4.70 15.08 52.26
C THR A 621 -4.75 15.65 50.85
N ILE A 622 -5.87 15.48 50.16
CA ILE A 622 -6.07 15.87 48.76
C ILE A 622 -7.16 16.91 48.66
N ASN A 623 -6.91 17.97 47.89
CA ASN A 623 -7.86 19.05 47.66
C ASN A 623 -8.00 19.30 46.16
N LEU A 624 -8.92 18.61 45.50
CA LEU A 624 -9.17 18.78 44.07
C LEU A 624 -9.60 20.21 43.72
N SER A 625 -9.22 20.67 42.53
CA SER A 625 -9.54 21.99 41.97
C SER A 625 -11.06 22.19 41.78
N PRO A 626 -11.59 23.43 41.91
CA PRO A 626 -13.00 23.77 41.67
C PRO A 626 -13.56 23.42 40.28
N ASP A 627 -12.71 23.26 39.28
CA ASP A 627 -13.12 23.26 37.86
C ASP A 627 -12.96 21.87 37.19
N ILE A 628 -13.61 20.84 37.76
CA ILE A 628 -13.65 19.48 37.19
C ILE A 628 -15.06 19.22 36.62
N ASN A 629 -15.19 19.06 35.31
CA ASN A 629 -16.49 18.79 34.67
C ASN A 629 -17.00 17.38 34.98
N GLU A 630 -16.18 16.34 34.81
CA GLU A 630 -16.52 14.95 35.10
C GLU A 630 -15.55 14.32 36.11
N LEU A 631 -16.08 13.81 37.22
CA LEU A 631 -15.34 13.10 38.26
C LEU A 631 -15.87 11.68 38.45
N ARG A 632 -15.03 10.66 38.21
CA ARG A 632 -15.37 9.25 38.47
C ARG A 632 -14.39 8.62 39.45
N LEU A 633 -14.87 8.20 40.60
CA LEU A 633 -14.08 7.54 41.64
C LEU A 633 -14.61 6.13 41.88
N ARG A 634 -13.71 5.14 41.77
CA ARG A 634 -14.01 3.75 42.10
C ARG A 634 -12.90 3.17 42.98
N GLN A 635 -13.25 2.63 44.15
CA GLN A 635 -12.27 2.04 45.08
C GLN A 635 -11.06 2.95 45.37
N VAL A 636 -11.33 4.23 45.67
CA VAL A 636 -10.29 5.18 46.08
C VAL A 636 -10.17 5.16 47.60
N TYR A 637 -8.98 4.89 48.11
CA TYR A 637 -8.71 4.75 49.53
C TYR A 637 -7.82 5.89 50.03
N VAL A 638 -8.23 6.54 51.11
CA VAL A 638 -7.48 7.62 51.75
C VAL A 638 -7.14 7.16 53.17
N ASN A 639 -5.90 7.34 53.60
CA ASN A 639 -5.50 6.98 54.95
C ASN A 639 -6.34 7.76 56.00
N ARG A 640 -6.57 7.16 57.17
CA ARG A 640 -7.48 7.68 58.21
C ARG A 640 -7.10 9.07 58.72
N ASP A 641 -5.82 9.41 58.66
CA ASP A 641 -5.29 10.69 59.13
C ASP A 641 -5.36 11.80 58.06
N HIS A 642 -6.00 11.52 56.91
CA HIS A 642 -6.06 12.41 55.75
C HIS A 642 -7.48 12.58 55.22
N THR A 643 -7.68 13.65 54.46
CA THR A 643 -8.99 14.00 53.88
C THR A 643 -8.91 14.08 52.36
N PHE A 644 -10.03 13.84 51.68
CA PHE A 644 -10.17 14.01 50.25
C PHE A 644 -11.32 14.99 50.00
N THR A 645 -10.97 16.21 49.62
CA THR A 645 -11.89 17.32 49.41
C THR A 645 -12.00 17.59 47.92
N VAL A 646 -13.23 17.74 47.43
CA VAL A 646 -13.50 18.26 46.10
C VAL A 646 -13.99 19.68 46.26
N ASN A 647 -13.17 20.66 45.88
CA ASN A 647 -13.64 22.03 45.78
C ASN A 647 -14.47 22.14 44.49
N GLY A 648 -15.52 22.96 44.46
CA GLY A 648 -16.41 23.12 43.29
C GLY A 648 -17.58 22.14 43.19
N GLN A 649 -18.38 22.27 42.12
CA GLN A 649 -19.51 21.39 41.81
C GLN A 649 -19.28 20.70 40.45
N PRO A 650 -18.76 19.47 40.42
CA PRO A 650 -18.62 18.75 39.17
C PRO A 650 -19.98 18.51 38.52
N ASN A 651 -20.06 18.64 37.20
CA ASN A 651 -21.30 18.42 36.46
C ASN A 651 -21.74 16.94 36.55
N ILE A 652 -20.78 16.02 36.59
CA ILE A 652 -21.02 14.57 36.72
C ILE A 652 -20.13 14.00 37.80
N VAL A 653 -20.73 13.36 38.81
CA VAL A 653 -20.02 12.63 39.87
C VAL A 653 -20.49 11.19 39.90
N VAL A 654 -19.57 10.24 39.67
CA VAL A 654 -19.84 8.80 39.80
C VAL A 654 -18.95 8.23 40.91
N LEU A 655 -19.57 7.80 42.01
CA LEU A 655 -18.89 7.14 43.12
C LEU A 655 -19.29 5.67 43.17
N ARG A 656 -18.31 4.77 43.12
CA ARG A 656 -18.53 3.33 43.30
C ARG A 656 -17.58 2.81 44.36
N ARG A 657 -18.13 2.12 45.36
CA ARG A 657 -17.33 1.46 46.39
C ARG A 657 -16.54 0.29 45.82
#